data_AF-A0AAV5S6D1-F1
#
_entry.id   AF-A0AAV5S6D1-F1
#
_cell.length_a   1.000
_cell.length_b   1.000
_cell.length_c   1.000
_cell.angle_alpha   90.00
_cell.angle_beta   90.00
_cell.angle_gamma   90.00
#
_symmetry.space_group_name_H-M   'P 1'
#
loop_
_entity.id
_entity.type
_entity.pdbx_description
1 polymer ?
#
loop_
_entity_poly.entity_id
_entity_poly.type
_entity_poly.pdbx_seq_one_letter_code
_entity_poly.pdbx_strand_id
1 'polypeptide(L)'
;MAMKSESARANVHYLPVGLTTFQRDLVEILVSLHAESFAKERAGTGESAAGAAPGSLSARQLTYLFNTHIRAVANHPCLLVDHYMPRQFLRMEPTERLTDSSDKFQTLHQLLNTVAQLRRPQSGFSGDSREAASPVFLKVAIVAHSIKELDLLESITLGKGFKVKRLSGTSLYPERNDFQGDMRGVAAAAAAALSRDRASNNSDSSKGDTRASSRDSTPSSGNSGTNGNGSTGSSGSGSGGGGSGPGPTGNSYTGYPKDDYDYSQKHNRKRHRPDDRNWLFLTTSTHLAHEPSRLDAYSIDLILSFDPLLDPALPAIDSINSSHYQYDASAAEGSRSKAAQQRLARAHSKYRVPIVKLLVRDTPDHFLLQRGLSCEGDAAKEYANIVAALDHFLRCRKHSAAETKHPDAYYSGFLKQLLANAEMAGSLAGEQHQETTTDQDTAAVGLEIPLSDAPDSPGYMAPQFANSVYPATPLAVCTDPLTVKSYQTELMQRTLRRLDAINERIGANSSTLETNRSSETERQNLLDSLKAEIGTTFKQQQELDKTKLDREKRAERTTGEAAKLADKLKQLQEKLRELEETPRTLEALYNLQEENATRRTSLALLQSGNADRTAENDECRTRYQRDSSRAAAQASELADLKTAVAALRSERDNPTGPSLNLRAHELMETRLQGELDLARRRNEFLRAYIQQRTREYKLKKKTGGSRRESPDTAGGSSSGASSSAGTPVSTTPAGSEDGTRHRSTRSAAPSYT
;
A
#
# COMPACT_ATOMS: atom_id res chain seq x y z
N MET A 1 -18.30 14.54 40.59
CA MET A 1 -19.60 14.84 39.93
C MET A 1 -19.57 16.12 39.07
N ALA A 2 -18.88 17.20 39.43
CA ALA A 2 -18.85 18.44 38.63
C ALA A 2 -18.29 18.27 37.20
N MET A 3 -17.19 17.51 37.02
CA MET A 3 -16.58 17.30 35.70
C MET A 3 -17.42 16.52 34.68
N LYS A 4 -18.23 15.54 35.13
CA LYS A 4 -19.18 14.84 34.24
C LYS A 4 -20.21 15.83 33.65
N SER A 5 -20.51 16.94 34.33
CA SER A 5 -21.48 17.94 33.87
C SER A 5 -20.91 18.98 32.89
N GLU A 6 -19.64 19.37 33.02
CA GLU A 6 -18.98 20.30 32.08
C GLU A 6 -18.50 19.62 30.80
N SER A 7 -17.95 18.40 30.91
CA SER A 7 -17.53 17.60 29.75
C SER A 7 -18.71 17.22 28.85
N ALA A 8 -19.88 16.94 29.44
CA ALA A 8 -21.12 16.68 28.70
C ALA A 8 -21.66 17.93 27.99
N ARG A 9 -21.45 19.14 28.56
CA ARG A 9 -21.81 20.39 27.88
C ARG A 9 -20.93 20.62 26.65
N ALA A 10 -19.64 20.35 26.72
CA ALA A 10 -18.70 20.72 25.66
C ALA A 10 -18.42 19.65 24.57
N ASN A 11 -19.12 18.50 24.57
CA ASN A 11 -18.85 17.39 23.64
C ASN A 11 -17.35 16.97 23.62
N VAL A 12 -16.75 16.89 24.82
CA VAL A 12 -15.33 16.57 25.01
C VAL A 12 -15.16 15.08 25.32
N HIS A 13 -14.32 14.41 24.55
CA HIS A 13 -13.99 13.00 24.68
C HIS A 13 -12.50 12.86 25.01
N TYR A 14 -12.17 11.99 25.97
CA TYR A 14 -10.79 11.71 26.35
C TYR A 14 -10.37 10.37 25.79
N LEU A 15 -9.30 10.36 25.00
CA LEU A 15 -8.70 9.13 24.49
C LEU A 15 -7.45 8.82 25.33
N PRO A 16 -7.48 7.77 26.17
CA PRO A 16 -6.32 7.40 26.96
C PRO A 16 -5.20 6.85 26.07
N VAL A 17 -3.98 7.29 26.35
CA VAL A 17 -2.75 6.88 25.67
C VAL A 17 -1.74 6.41 26.72
N GLY A 18 -0.87 5.47 26.36
CA GLY A 18 0.23 5.01 27.18
C GLY A 18 1.51 5.82 26.97
N LEU A 19 2.62 5.26 27.46
CA LEU A 19 3.99 5.72 27.21
C LEU A 19 4.76 4.61 26.50
N THR A 20 5.54 4.96 25.48
CA THR A 20 6.48 4.04 24.83
C THR A 20 7.59 3.62 25.78
N THR A 21 8.30 2.54 25.46
CA THR A 21 9.49 2.10 26.22
C THR A 21 10.52 3.21 26.32
N PHE A 22 10.75 3.94 25.23
CA PHE A 22 11.67 5.08 25.19
C PHE A 22 11.20 6.25 26.07
N GLN A 23 9.92 6.62 26.02
CA GLN A 23 9.36 7.65 26.91
C GLN A 23 9.49 7.25 28.39
N ARG A 24 9.22 5.99 28.73
CA ARG A 24 9.38 5.47 30.10
C ARG A 24 10.84 5.58 30.56
N ASP A 25 11.78 5.24 29.70
CA ASP A 25 13.21 5.30 30.04
C ASP A 25 13.68 6.74 30.28
N LEU A 26 13.25 7.69 29.46
CA LEU A 26 13.51 9.12 29.68
C LEU A 26 12.87 9.64 30.98
N VAL A 27 11.64 9.22 31.27
CA VAL A 27 10.98 9.51 32.56
C VAL A 27 11.84 9.01 33.72
N GLU A 28 12.41 7.81 33.63
CA GLU A 28 13.24 7.25 34.71
C GLU A 28 14.56 8.00 34.89
N ILE A 29 15.17 8.47 33.79
CA ILE A 29 16.32 9.37 33.85
C ILE A 29 15.92 10.66 34.58
N LEU A 30 14.77 11.25 34.25
CA LEU A 30 14.27 12.46 34.92
C LEU A 30 13.98 12.21 36.41
N VAL A 31 13.35 11.09 36.76
CA VAL A 31 13.09 10.69 38.14
C VAL A 31 14.41 10.54 38.90
N SER A 32 15.39 9.83 38.34
CA SER A 32 16.71 9.65 38.98
C SER A 32 17.45 10.96 39.24
N LEU A 33 17.20 11.97 38.40
CA LEU A 33 17.83 13.28 38.52
C LEU A 33 17.11 14.15 39.56
N HIS A 34 15.78 14.08 39.64
CA HIS A 34 14.96 14.92 40.52
C HIS A 34 14.52 14.27 41.84
N ALA A 35 14.82 12.98 42.06
CA ALA A 35 14.30 12.24 43.22
C ALA A 35 14.68 12.87 44.56
N GLU A 36 15.95 13.23 44.76
CA GLU A 36 16.41 13.81 46.03
C GLU A 36 15.88 15.23 46.23
N SER A 37 15.93 16.08 45.20
CA SER A 37 15.44 17.46 45.27
C SER A 37 13.93 17.51 45.51
N PHE A 38 13.16 16.63 44.87
CA PHE A 38 11.72 16.52 45.11
C PHE A 38 11.39 15.96 46.50
N ALA A 39 12.18 15.01 47.02
CA ALA A 39 12.01 14.50 48.38
C ALA A 39 12.25 15.59 49.44
N LYS A 40 13.28 16.43 49.26
CA LYS A 40 13.57 17.58 50.13
C LYS A 40 12.44 18.62 50.11
N GLU A 41 11.90 18.91 48.93
CA GLU A 41 10.76 19.84 48.78
C GLU A 41 9.53 19.33 49.54
N ARG A 42 9.21 18.04 49.44
CA ARG A 42 8.08 17.42 50.17
C ARG A 42 8.25 17.39 51.67
N ALA A 43 9.47 17.20 52.15
CA ALA A 43 9.78 17.21 53.57
C ALA A 43 9.70 18.62 54.19
N GLY A 44 9.50 19.67 53.37
CA GLY A 44 9.54 21.06 53.82
C GLY A 44 10.93 21.53 54.25
N THR A 45 11.97 20.74 53.98
CA THR A 45 13.38 21.03 54.29
C THR A 45 14.09 21.75 53.15
N GLY A 46 13.37 22.18 52.11
CA GLY A 46 13.85 23.09 51.08
C GLY A 46 14.12 24.48 51.66
N GLU A 47 15.23 24.64 52.37
CA GLU A 47 15.63 25.89 53.03
C GLU A 47 15.75 27.04 52.03
N SER A 48 15.33 28.22 52.51
CA SER A 48 15.62 29.54 51.93
C SER A 48 17.07 29.64 51.47
N ALA A 49 17.26 30.22 50.28
CA ALA A 49 18.48 30.48 49.49
C ALA A 49 19.80 30.93 50.19
N ALA A 50 19.89 30.95 51.51
CA ALA A 50 21.00 31.51 52.28
C ALA A 50 22.30 30.69 52.27
N GLY A 51 22.29 29.41 51.84
CA GLY A 51 23.49 28.55 51.77
C GLY A 51 23.80 27.97 50.38
N ALA A 52 23.01 28.32 49.36
CA ALA A 52 23.13 27.73 48.04
C ALA A 52 24.31 28.34 47.26
N ALA A 53 25.14 27.51 46.62
CA ALA A 53 26.21 27.98 45.76
C ALA A 53 25.65 28.94 44.69
N PRO A 54 26.30 30.08 44.40
CA PRO A 54 25.79 31.07 43.47
C PRO A 54 25.55 30.44 42.09
N GLY A 55 24.28 30.45 41.65
CA GLY A 55 23.85 29.89 40.37
C GLY A 55 23.28 28.46 40.40
N SER A 56 23.16 27.84 41.58
CA SER A 56 22.45 26.56 41.75
C SER A 56 20.92 26.74 41.68
N LEU A 57 20.23 25.73 41.15
CA LEU A 57 18.76 25.73 41.05
C LEU A 57 18.14 25.39 42.39
N SER A 58 17.12 26.16 42.79
CA SER A 58 16.32 25.86 43.98
C SER A 58 15.49 24.57 43.79
N ALA A 59 15.15 23.89 44.89
CA ALA A 59 14.29 22.70 44.86
C ALA A 59 12.92 22.99 44.20
N ARG A 60 12.36 24.18 44.43
CA ARG A 60 11.18 24.68 43.74
C ARG A 60 11.36 24.81 42.22
N GLN A 61 12.47 25.40 41.76
CA GLN A 61 12.79 25.50 40.33
C GLN A 61 13.01 24.12 39.68
N LEU A 62 13.69 23.20 40.38
CA LEU A 62 13.87 21.82 39.93
C LEU A 62 12.52 21.10 39.81
N THR A 63 11.59 21.31 40.74
CA THR A 63 10.24 20.75 40.67
C THR A 63 9.45 21.26 39.47
N TYR A 64 9.54 22.55 39.16
CA TYR A 64 8.94 23.10 37.93
C TYR A 64 9.56 22.49 36.67
N LEU A 65 10.90 22.42 36.61
CA LEU A 65 11.59 21.77 35.49
C LEU A 65 11.19 20.30 35.36
N PHE A 66 11.05 19.59 36.47
CA PHE A 66 10.62 18.20 36.49
C PHE A 66 9.21 18.04 35.90
N ASN A 67 8.24 18.83 36.35
CA ASN A 67 6.88 18.82 35.79
C ASN A 67 6.87 19.17 34.30
N THR A 68 7.58 20.23 33.89
CA THR A 68 7.67 20.64 32.48
C THR A 68 8.27 19.54 31.61
N HIS A 69 9.36 18.90 32.06
CA HIS A 69 10.02 17.84 31.30
C HIS A 69 9.22 16.55 31.25
N ILE A 70 8.51 16.18 32.32
CA ILE A 70 7.59 15.03 32.30
C ILE A 70 6.45 15.26 31.31
N ARG A 71 5.85 16.45 31.29
CA ARG A 71 4.79 16.79 30.31
C ARG A 71 5.34 16.80 28.88
N ALA A 72 6.54 17.36 28.68
CA ALA A 72 7.20 17.36 27.37
C ALA A 72 7.45 15.92 26.87
N VAL A 73 8.02 15.04 27.71
CA VAL A 73 8.27 13.63 27.35
C VAL A 73 6.96 12.88 27.12
N ALA A 74 5.93 13.12 27.92
CA ALA A 74 4.61 12.53 27.74
C ALA A 74 3.99 12.90 26.38
N ASN A 75 4.22 14.13 25.90
CA ASN A 75 3.82 14.54 24.55
C ASN A 75 4.71 13.91 23.48
N HIS A 76 6.01 14.20 23.51
CA HIS A 76 6.98 13.64 22.58
C HIS A 76 8.43 13.78 23.12
N PRO A 77 9.26 12.73 23.06
CA PRO A 77 10.66 12.78 23.52
C PRO A 77 11.50 13.94 22.97
N CYS A 78 11.33 14.27 21.69
CA CYS A 78 12.07 15.37 21.05
C CYS A 78 11.79 16.76 21.63
N LEU A 79 10.74 16.94 22.44
CA LEU A 79 10.44 18.21 23.10
C LEU A 79 11.30 18.46 24.34
N LEU A 80 12.01 17.45 24.84
CA LEU A 80 12.81 17.54 26.05
C LEU A 80 14.05 18.45 25.90
N VAL A 81 14.62 18.55 24.69
CA VAL A 81 15.85 19.32 24.45
C VAL A 81 15.55 20.53 23.58
N ASP A 82 15.81 21.72 24.12
CA ASP A 82 15.43 22.97 23.48
C ASP A 82 16.09 23.23 22.12
N HIS A 83 17.31 22.72 21.94
CA HIS A 83 18.12 22.91 20.75
C HIS A 83 17.89 21.86 19.65
N TYR A 84 16.99 20.89 19.85
CA TYR A 84 17.08 19.68 19.06
C TYR A 84 16.05 19.52 17.94
N MET A 85 16.60 19.02 16.83
CA MET A 85 16.03 18.77 15.52
C MET A 85 15.78 20.00 14.63
N PRO A 86 16.82 20.49 13.91
CA PRO A 86 16.65 21.50 12.88
C PRO A 86 15.52 21.15 11.91
N ARG A 87 14.74 22.16 11.52
CA ARG A 87 13.57 22.01 10.64
C ARG A 87 13.85 21.27 9.33
N GLN A 88 15.09 21.34 8.83
CA GLN A 88 15.52 20.60 7.65
C GLN A 88 15.54 19.09 7.89
N PHE A 89 15.97 18.64 9.08
CA PHE A 89 15.95 17.21 9.44
C PHE A 89 14.53 16.69 9.65
N LEU A 90 13.59 17.53 10.13
CA LEU A 90 12.16 17.14 10.19
C LEU A 90 11.56 16.83 8.83
N ARG A 91 12.14 17.34 7.74
CA ARG A 91 11.70 17.00 6.37
C ARG A 91 12.32 15.72 5.83
N MET A 92 13.43 15.27 6.42
CA MET A 92 14.23 14.13 5.95
C MET A 92 14.06 12.89 6.82
N GLU A 93 13.65 13.04 8.08
CA GLU A 93 13.40 11.90 8.96
C GLU A 93 12.18 11.09 8.49
N PRO A 94 12.28 9.75 8.47
CA PRO A 94 11.14 8.88 8.27
C PRO A 94 10.05 9.14 9.30
N THR A 95 8.80 9.26 8.83
CA THR A 95 7.63 9.48 9.70
C THR A 95 7.47 8.39 10.76
N GLU A 96 7.85 7.15 10.42
CA GLU A 96 7.84 5.98 11.30
C GLU A 96 8.66 6.19 12.58
N ARG A 97 9.84 6.80 12.48
CA ARG A 97 10.68 7.04 13.67
C ARG A 97 10.05 8.03 14.64
N LEU A 98 9.43 9.08 14.10
CA LEU A 98 8.73 10.06 14.92
C LEU A 98 7.50 9.43 15.59
N THR A 99 6.72 8.65 14.85
CA THR A 99 5.57 7.95 15.42
C THR A 99 5.98 6.93 16.45
N ASP A 100 6.99 6.11 16.19
CA ASP A 100 7.40 5.01 17.07
C ASP A 100 7.96 5.52 18.41
N SER A 101 8.47 6.75 18.44
CA SER A 101 9.02 7.36 19.65
C SER A 101 7.97 7.81 20.67
N SER A 102 6.72 8.10 20.26
CA SER A 102 5.66 8.60 21.15
C SER A 102 4.31 7.92 20.90
N ASP A 103 3.70 7.37 21.94
CA ASP A 103 2.43 6.64 21.84
C ASP A 103 1.26 7.58 21.47
N LYS A 104 1.34 8.85 21.88
CA LYS A 104 0.40 9.91 21.44
C LYS A 104 0.46 10.09 19.93
N PHE A 105 1.65 10.02 19.37
CA PHE A 105 1.88 10.16 17.95
C PHE A 105 1.49 8.90 17.17
N GLN A 106 1.70 7.70 17.73
CA GLN A 106 1.17 6.44 17.17
C GLN A 106 -0.36 6.48 17.11
N THR A 107 -1.00 6.86 18.21
CA THR A 107 -2.47 6.97 18.32
C THR A 107 -3.01 8.02 17.34
N LEU A 108 -2.38 9.20 17.25
CA LEU A 108 -2.74 10.18 16.24
C LEU A 108 -2.55 9.64 14.82
N HIS A 109 -1.46 8.95 14.55
CA HIS A 109 -1.20 8.41 13.22
C HIS A 109 -2.30 7.43 12.80
N GLN A 110 -2.75 6.56 13.70
CA GLN A 110 -3.88 5.66 13.50
C GLN A 110 -5.20 6.43 13.31
N LEU A 111 -5.46 7.46 14.13
CA LEU A 111 -6.63 8.34 13.98
C LEU A 111 -6.62 9.06 12.63
N LEU A 112 -5.50 9.60 12.19
CA LEU A 112 -5.41 10.28 10.89
C LEU A 112 -5.57 9.29 9.74
N ASN A 113 -5.02 8.08 9.84
CA ASN A 113 -5.22 7.07 8.80
C ASN A 113 -6.68 6.64 8.70
N THR A 114 -7.38 6.51 9.83
CA THR A 114 -8.82 6.25 9.84
C THR A 114 -9.62 7.45 9.31
N VAL A 115 -9.28 8.70 9.66
CA VAL A 115 -9.88 9.91 9.08
C VAL A 115 -9.68 9.99 7.57
N ALA A 116 -8.50 9.61 7.06
CA ALA A 116 -8.22 9.58 5.62
C ALA A 116 -9.11 8.56 4.88
N GLN A 117 -9.45 7.45 5.55
CA GLN A 117 -10.32 6.40 5.01
C GLN A 117 -11.81 6.69 5.21
N LEU A 118 -12.16 7.45 6.26
CA LEU A 118 -13.50 7.96 6.56
C LEU A 118 -13.88 9.04 5.55
N ARG A 119 -14.15 8.62 4.30
CA ARG A 119 -14.98 9.41 3.40
C ARG A 119 -16.38 9.38 3.96
N ARG A 120 -17.00 10.54 4.26
CA ARG A 120 -18.41 10.61 4.68
C ARG A 120 -19.24 9.84 3.64
N PRO A 121 -19.85 8.69 3.97
CA PRO A 121 -21.01 8.24 3.22
C PRO A 121 -22.14 9.18 3.63
N GLN A 122 -22.77 9.88 2.68
CA GLN A 122 -23.99 10.61 3.01
C GLN A 122 -25.01 9.61 3.60
N SER A 123 -25.34 9.79 4.86
CA SER A 123 -26.47 9.14 5.51
C SER A 123 -27.76 9.76 4.99
N GLY A 124 -28.46 9.02 4.12
CA GLY A 124 -29.91 8.92 4.12
C GLY A 124 -30.75 10.12 3.66
N PHE A 125 -31.09 10.15 2.37
CA PHE A 125 -32.49 10.35 1.97
C PHE A 125 -32.82 9.61 0.66
N SER A 126 -33.45 8.44 0.82
CA SER A 126 -34.20 7.62 -0.16
C SER A 126 -33.51 7.17 -1.46
N GLY A 127 -33.78 5.92 -1.84
CA GLY A 127 -33.16 5.23 -2.95
C GLY A 127 -33.51 5.75 -4.34
N ASP A 128 -32.77 5.20 -5.30
CA ASP A 128 -32.96 5.20 -6.75
C ASP A 128 -32.49 6.37 -7.61
N SER A 129 -31.94 7.45 -7.06
CA SER A 129 -31.29 8.47 -7.89
C SER A 129 -29.77 8.36 -7.84
N ARG A 130 -29.19 7.96 -8.99
CA ARG A 130 -27.76 7.90 -9.32
C ARG A 130 -27.14 9.31 -9.43
N GLU A 131 -27.49 10.22 -8.52
CA GLU A 131 -26.94 11.58 -8.43
C GLU A 131 -25.63 11.53 -7.65
N ALA A 132 -24.58 12.04 -8.29
CA ALA A 132 -23.23 12.09 -7.74
C ALA A 132 -23.16 13.03 -6.52
N ALA A 133 -23.40 12.47 -5.33
CA ALA A 133 -23.13 13.16 -4.08
C ALA A 133 -21.65 13.59 -4.05
N SER A 134 -21.41 14.90 -4.00
CA SER A 134 -20.07 15.47 -3.93
C SER A 134 -19.32 14.91 -2.72
N PRO A 135 -18.06 14.47 -2.87
CA PRO A 135 -17.27 13.96 -1.75
C PRO A 135 -17.11 15.07 -0.70
N VAL A 136 -17.71 14.89 0.47
CA VAL A 136 -17.51 15.81 1.60
C VAL A 136 -16.20 15.43 2.27
N PHE A 137 -15.18 16.27 2.07
CA PHE A 137 -13.90 16.17 2.76
C PHE A 137 -14.06 16.62 4.22
N LEU A 138 -13.40 15.92 5.13
CA LEU A 138 -13.37 16.25 6.55
C LEU A 138 -12.39 17.39 6.82
N LYS A 139 -12.81 18.33 7.66
CA LYS A 139 -12.01 19.47 8.12
C LYS A 139 -11.65 19.25 9.59
N VAL A 140 -10.41 18.86 9.87
CA VAL A 140 -9.96 18.54 11.23
C VAL A 140 -8.99 19.61 11.71
N ALA A 141 -9.19 20.12 12.92
CA ALA A 141 -8.21 20.98 13.59
C ALA A 141 -7.41 20.18 14.61
N ILE A 142 -6.09 20.33 14.59
CA ILE A 142 -5.18 19.78 15.59
C ILE A 142 -4.65 20.94 16.43
N VAL A 143 -4.91 20.88 17.74
CA VAL A 143 -4.50 21.89 18.71
C VAL A 143 -3.35 21.33 19.53
N ALA A 144 -2.21 22.02 19.52
CA ALA A 144 -1.03 21.67 20.31
C ALA A 144 -0.73 22.73 21.36
N HIS A 145 0.11 22.41 22.34
CA HIS A 145 0.52 23.37 23.35
C HIS A 145 1.62 24.30 22.81
N SER A 146 2.60 23.74 22.08
CA SER A 146 3.79 24.47 21.61
C SER A 146 3.94 24.52 20.09
N ILE A 147 4.69 25.52 19.60
CA ILE A 147 5.05 25.63 18.18
C ILE A 147 5.97 24.48 17.76
N LYS A 148 6.80 23.95 18.67
CA LYS A 148 7.67 22.78 18.42
C LYS A 148 6.85 21.52 18.19
N GLU A 149 5.77 21.34 18.94
CA GLU A 149 4.80 20.26 18.71
C GLU A 149 4.15 20.39 17.34
N LEU A 150 3.79 21.60 16.90
CA LEU A 150 3.27 21.82 15.56
C LEU A 150 4.28 21.48 14.46
N ASP A 151 5.57 21.76 14.65
CA ASP A 151 6.62 21.34 13.71
C ASP A 151 6.66 19.80 13.59
N LEU A 152 6.57 19.07 14.72
CA LEU A 152 6.52 17.59 14.73
C LEU A 152 5.23 17.02 14.15
N LEU A 153 4.09 17.66 14.39
CA LEU A 153 2.80 17.25 13.85
C LEU A 153 2.76 17.49 12.33
N GLU A 154 3.27 18.63 11.88
CA GLU A 154 3.38 18.94 10.45
C GLU A 154 4.24 17.89 9.75
N SER A 155 5.42 17.53 10.29
CA SER A 155 6.30 16.54 9.67
C SER A 155 5.67 15.16 9.48
N ILE A 156 4.77 14.73 10.37
CA ILE A 156 4.07 13.43 10.24
C ILE A 156 2.93 13.48 9.25
N THR A 157 2.35 14.67 9.05
CA THR A 157 1.31 14.88 8.06
C THR A 157 1.89 15.08 6.65
N LEU A 158 3.18 15.41 6.51
CA LEU A 158 3.86 15.49 5.22
C LEU A 158 3.83 14.14 4.50
N GLY A 159 3.55 14.19 3.19
CA GLY A 159 3.44 12.98 2.35
C GLY A 159 2.15 12.19 2.56
N LYS A 160 1.31 12.53 3.54
CA LYS A 160 -0.02 11.96 3.68
C LYS A 160 -1.02 12.65 2.73
N GLY A 161 -2.11 11.98 2.42
CA GLY A 161 -3.20 12.48 1.55
C GLY A 161 -4.04 13.61 2.17
N PHE A 162 -3.45 14.51 2.94
CA PHE A 162 -4.09 15.65 3.57
C PHE A 162 -3.59 16.97 2.95
N LYS A 163 -4.43 18.00 3.03
CA LYS A 163 -4.03 19.39 2.83
C LYS A 163 -3.82 20.01 4.19
N VAL A 164 -2.61 20.47 4.46
CA VAL A 164 -2.27 21.04 5.76
C VAL A 164 -2.27 22.56 5.64
N LYS A 165 -2.93 23.23 6.61
CA LYS A 165 -2.86 24.67 6.78
C LYS A 165 -2.49 24.99 8.22
N ARG A 166 -1.33 25.61 8.38
CA ARG A 166 -0.86 26.07 9.68
C ARG A 166 -1.37 27.48 9.97
N LEU A 167 -2.03 27.64 11.11
CA LEU A 167 -2.60 28.91 11.57
C LEU A 167 -1.73 29.57 12.65
N SER A 168 -0.76 28.84 13.21
CA SER A 168 0.11 29.32 14.29
C SER A 168 1.58 29.05 13.98
N GLY A 169 2.40 30.09 14.01
CA GLY A 169 3.82 30.00 13.67
C GLY A 169 4.07 29.89 12.15
N THR A 170 5.28 29.43 11.78
CA THR A 170 5.70 29.29 10.38
C THR A 170 5.69 27.83 9.95
N SER A 171 5.06 27.53 8.81
CA SER A 171 4.99 26.18 8.24
C SER A 171 6.36 25.63 7.90
N LEU A 172 6.58 24.34 8.17
CA LEU A 172 7.70 23.58 7.65
C LEU A 172 7.63 23.46 6.14
N TYR A 173 6.45 23.33 5.54
CA TYR A 173 6.30 23.32 4.09
C TYR A 173 5.23 24.34 3.69
N PRO A 174 5.60 25.48 3.06
CA PRO A 174 4.63 26.45 2.57
C PRO A 174 3.94 25.89 1.32
N GLU A 175 3.06 24.93 1.53
CA GLU A 175 2.12 24.48 0.52
C GLU A 175 1.24 25.68 0.16
N ARG A 176 1.17 26.06 -1.13
CA ARG A 176 0.29 27.13 -1.63
C ARG A 176 -1.17 26.66 -1.64
N ASN A 177 -1.62 26.06 -0.54
CA ASN A 177 -2.97 25.57 -0.35
C ASN A 177 -3.85 26.77 0.02
N ASP A 178 -4.53 27.32 -0.97
CA ASP A 178 -5.54 28.35 -0.72
C ASP A 178 -6.88 27.69 -0.41
N PHE A 179 -7.18 27.57 0.89
CA PHE A 179 -8.46 27.05 1.36
C PHE A 179 -9.66 27.78 0.74
N GLN A 180 -9.60 29.11 0.59
CA GLN A 180 -10.72 29.87 0.05
C GLN A 180 -10.89 29.62 -1.45
N GLY A 181 -9.78 29.52 -2.18
CA GLY A 181 -9.76 29.14 -3.59
C GLY A 181 -10.34 27.76 -3.83
N ASP A 182 -9.94 26.77 -3.04
CA ASP A 182 -10.41 25.39 -3.14
C ASP A 182 -11.91 25.28 -2.82
N MET A 183 -12.39 25.92 -1.75
CA MET A 183 -13.80 25.92 -1.40
C MET A 183 -14.66 26.62 -2.47
N ARG A 184 -14.17 27.71 -3.09
CA ARG A 184 -14.85 28.37 -4.22
C ARG A 184 -14.90 27.46 -5.45
N GLY A 185 -13.84 26.71 -5.73
CA GLY A 185 -13.79 25.72 -6.81
C GLY A 185 -14.84 24.61 -6.63
N VAL A 186 -14.97 24.08 -5.41
CA VAL A 186 -15.98 23.06 -5.07
C VAL A 186 -17.40 23.61 -5.20
N ALA A 187 -17.66 24.82 -4.69
CA ALA A 187 -18.97 25.47 -4.82
C ALA A 187 -19.35 25.75 -6.29
N ALA A 188 -18.40 26.22 -7.09
CA ALA A 188 -18.61 26.47 -8.52
C ALA A 188 -18.85 25.16 -9.30
N ALA A 189 -18.14 24.08 -8.96
CA ALA A 189 -18.36 22.76 -9.56
C ALA A 189 -19.74 22.18 -9.20
N ALA A 190 -20.18 22.34 -7.95
CA ALA A 190 -21.52 21.94 -7.51
C ALA A 190 -22.63 22.75 -8.23
N ALA A 191 -22.46 24.08 -8.35
CA ALA A 191 -23.38 24.93 -9.11
C ALA A 191 -23.40 24.60 -10.63
N ALA A 192 -22.26 24.21 -11.20
CA ALA A 192 -22.16 23.76 -12.58
C ALA A 192 -22.85 22.39 -12.82
N ALA A 193 -22.84 21.50 -11.82
CA ALA A 193 -23.59 20.24 -11.89
C ALA A 193 -25.10 20.51 -11.86
N LEU A 194 -25.58 21.31 -10.91
CA LEU A 194 -26.99 21.68 -10.78
C LEU A 194 -27.56 22.44 -12.01
N SER A 195 -26.73 23.23 -12.69
CA SER A 195 -27.16 23.94 -13.91
C SER A 195 -27.23 23.05 -15.15
N ARG A 196 -26.44 21.96 -15.22
CA ARG A 196 -26.55 20.97 -16.31
C ARG A 196 -27.86 20.19 -16.26
N ASP A 197 -28.33 19.84 -15.07
CA ASP A 197 -29.61 19.11 -14.91
C ASP A 197 -30.82 20.00 -15.21
N ARG A 198 -30.67 21.33 -15.11
CA ARG A 198 -31.71 22.28 -15.52
C ARG A 198 -31.79 22.50 -17.03
N ALA A 199 -30.67 22.30 -17.75
CA ALA A 199 -30.60 22.47 -19.19
C ALA A 199 -31.09 21.23 -19.97
N SER A 200 -31.01 20.03 -19.39
CA SER A 200 -31.53 18.79 -20.00
C SER A 200 -33.05 18.63 -19.90
N ASN A 201 -33.69 19.28 -18.92
CA ASN A 201 -35.14 19.19 -18.71
C ASN A 201 -35.98 20.22 -19.49
N ASN A 202 -35.36 21.05 -20.36
CA ASN A 202 -36.08 22.11 -21.08
C ASN A 202 -36.04 21.98 -22.61
N SER A 203 -35.74 20.78 -23.14
CA SER A 203 -35.78 20.49 -24.57
C SER A 203 -36.82 19.42 -24.90
N ASP A 204 -38.09 19.66 -24.57
CA ASP A 204 -39.21 18.97 -25.21
C ASP A 204 -40.45 19.86 -25.25
N SER A 205 -40.50 20.75 -26.25
CA SER A 205 -41.75 21.22 -26.87
C SER A 205 -41.48 22.22 -27.99
N SER A 206 -41.93 21.82 -29.19
CA SER A 206 -42.40 22.62 -30.34
C SER A 206 -41.69 22.33 -31.66
N LYS A 207 -42.34 21.44 -32.43
CA LYS A 207 -42.26 21.34 -33.88
C LYS A 207 -43.01 22.53 -34.50
N GLY A 208 -42.45 23.10 -35.55
CA GLY A 208 -43.12 24.07 -36.42
C GLY A 208 -42.31 24.29 -37.69
N ASP A 209 -42.75 23.64 -38.78
CA ASP A 209 -42.23 23.77 -40.14
C ASP A 209 -42.28 25.22 -40.68
N THR A 210 -41.29 25.61 -41.48
CA THR A 210 -41.51 26.25 -42.80
C THR A 210 -40.22 26.36 -43.61
N ARG A 211 -40.29 25.91 -44.87
CA ARG A 211 -39.32 26.12 -45.95
C ARG A 211 -39.42 27.56 -46.47
N ALA A 212 -38.29 28.20 -46.82
CA ALA A 212 -38.00 28.75 -48.16
C ALA A 212 -36.78 29.71 -48.20
N SER A 213 -35.89 29.44 -49.17
CA SER A 213 -35.13 30.36 -50.04
C SER A 213 -34.27 31.53 -49.51
N SER A 214 -32.98 31.42 -49.88
CA SER A 214 -32.18 32.43 -50.62
C SER A 214 -31.40 33.53 -49.89
N ARG A 215 -30.21 33.79 -50.47
CA ARG A 215 -29.31 34.97 -50.39
C ARG A 215 -28.49 35.08 -49.10
N ASP A 216 -27.17 34.95 -49.18
CA ASP A 216 -26.18 35.94 -49.63
C ASP A 216 -26.02 37.09 -48.61
N SER A 217 -24.80 37.59 -48.48
CA SER A 217 -24.31 38.70 -47.62
C SER A 217 -23.63 38.31 -46.31
N THR A 218 -22.29 38.36 -46.36
CA THR A 218 -21.44 38.93 -45.30
C THR A 218 -22.00 40.25 -44.77
N PRO A 219 -21.66 40.63 -43.53
CA PRO A 219 -20.88 41.85 -43.43
C PRO A 219 -19.71 41.78 -42.46
N SER A 220 -18.71 42.57 -42.84
CA SER A 220 -17.58 43.06 -42.08
C SER A 220 -17.99 44.20 -41.13
N SER A 221 -17.00 44.67 -40.37
CA SER A 221 -16.94 45.89 -39.54
C SER A 221 -17.60 45.75 -38.15
N GLY A 222 -17.11 46.39 -37.10
CA GLY A 222 -16.17 47.49 -37.06
C GLY A 222 -15.50 47.60 -35.69
N ASN A 223 -14.30 48.14 -35.80
CA ASN A 223 -13.36 48.53 -34.76
C ASN A 223 -13.85 49.77 -33.98
N SER A 224 -13.07 50.18 -32.97
CA SER A 224 -13.10 51.43 -32.17
C SER A 224 -13.73 51.30 -30.77
N GLY A 225 -13.08 51.73 -29.68
CA GLY A 225 -11.78 52.40 -29.56
C GLY A 225 -11.38 52.63 -28.11
N THR A 226 -10.08 52.90 -27.94
CA THR A 226 -9.48 53.94 -27.08
C THR A 226 -9.81 53.97 -25.58
N ASN A 227 -8.79 53.67 -24.76
CA ASN A 227 -8.17 54.74 -23.97
C ASN A 227 -6.75 54.37 -23.54
N GLY A 228 -5.84 55.32 -23.75
CA GLY A 228 -4.46 55.28 -23.33
C GLY A 228 -4.16 56.26 -22.18
N ASN A 229 -2.88 56.26 -21.83
CA ASN A 229 -2.10 57.06 -20.86
C ASN A 229 -1.71 56.27 -19.61
N GLY A 230 -0.44 56.18 -19.19
CA GLY A 230 0.79 56.75 -19.74
C GLY A 230 1.80 57.03 -18.63
N SER A 231 3.07 56.70 -18.89
CA SER A 231 4.29 57.31 -18.30
C SER A 231 4.58 56.96 -16.80
N THR A 232 5.82 56.87 -16.28
CA THR A 232 7.18 57.23 -16.72
C THR A 232 8.24 56.64 -15.76
N GLY A 233 9.50 56.53 -16.23
CA GLY A 233 10.75 56.64 -15.44
C GLY A 233 11.52 55.33 -15.21
N SER A 234 12.66 55.03 -15.88
CA SER A 234 14.01 55.61 -15.69
C SER A 234 14.61 55.22 -14.33
N SER A 235 15.86 54.81 -14.14
CA SER A 235 17.07 54.50 -14.91
C SER A 235 18.08 53.94 -13.89
N GLY A 236 19.14 53.24 -14.32
CA GLY A 236 20.17 52.78 -13.37
C GLY A 236 21.26 51.93 -14.01
N SER A 237 22.17 52.59 -14.74
CA SER A 237 23.42 52.04 -15.26
C SER A 237 24.44 51.82 -14.13
N GLY A 238 25.26 50.77 -14.22
CA GLY A 238 26.38 50.52 -13.32
C GLY A 238 27.42 49.61 -13.99
N SER A 239 28.47 50.24 -14.52
CA SER A 239 29.63 49.66 -15.20
C SER A 239 30.86 49.67 -14.28
N GLY A 240 31.71 48.64 -14.39
CA GLY A 240 33.09 48.54 -13.85
C GLY A 240 33.45 47.06 -13.69
N GLY A 241 34.27 46.43 -14.55
CA GLY A 241 35.73 46.60 -14.67
C GLY A 241 36.41 45.87 -13.49
N GLY A 242 37.28 44.88 -13.58
CA GLY A 242 38.14 44.29 -14.61
C GLY A 242 39.30 43.66 -13.82
N GLY A 243 39.69 42.41 -14.11
CA GLY A 243 40.77 41.74 -13.37
C GLY A 243 41.15 40.39 -13.97
N SER A 244 42.30 40.36 -14.63
CA SER A 244 42.88 39.22 -15.35
C SER A 244 43.79 38.38 -14.43
N GLY A 245 43.81 37.05 -14.63
CA GLY A 245 44.88 36.16 -14.13
C GLY A 245 44.57 34.66 -14.35
N PRO A 246 45.54 33.78 -14.66
CA PRO A 246 45.33 32.66 -15.58
C PRO A 246 45.37 31.24 -14.97
N GLY A 247 44.38 30.40 -15.35
CA GLY A 247 44.42 28.91 -15.46
C GLY A 247 44.73 28.06 -14.21
N PRO A 248 44.63 26.71 -14.28
CA PRO A 248 44.18 25.87 -15.40
C PRO A 248 43.18 24.74 -15.03
N THR A 249 42.71 24.02 -16.05
CA THR A 249 42.11 22.66 -16.05
C THR A 249 40.69 22.46 -15.48
N GLY A 250 39.79 21.98 -16.35
CA GLY A 250 38.49 21.44 -15.91
C GLY A 250 37.47 21.23 -17.02
N ASN A 251 37.51 20.05 -17.64
CA ASN A 251 36.45 19.34 -18.37
C ASN A 251 35.66 20.07 -19.47
N SER A 252 35.97 19.63 -20.69
CA SER A 252 35.19 19.76 -21.91
C SER A 252 33.73 19.31 -21.73
N TYR A 253 32.88 20.33 -21.62
CA TYR A 253 31.45 20.36 -21.82
C TYR A 253 31.05 19.65 -23.12
N THR A 254 30.30 18.54 -23.01
CA THR A 254 29.65 17.89 -24.14
C THR A 254 28.52 18.78 -24.62
N GLY A 255 28.74 19.44 -25.75
CA GLY A 255 27.79 20.35 -26.40
C GLY A 255 26.52 19.63 -26.83
N TYR A 256 25.56 19.51 -25.91
CA TYR A 256 24.16 19.42 -26.27
C TYR A 256 23.64 20.85 -26.44
N PRO A 257 23.13 21.23 -27.63
CA PRO A 257 22.33 22.42 -27.73
C PRO A 257 21.13 22.23 -26.82
N LYS A 258 20.92 23.24 -25.98
CA LYS A 258 19.77 23.38 -25.11
C LYS A 258 18.54 23.49 -26.02
N ASP A 259 17.95 22.36 -26.37
CA ASP A 259 16.64 22.32 -26.97
C ASP A 259 15.68 22.88 -25.93
N ASP A 260 15.30 24.15 -26.12
CA ASP A 260 14.10 24.73 -25.55
C ASP A 260 12.91 23.95 -26.09
N TYR A 261 12.70 22.75 -25.54
CA TYR A 261 11.46 22.03 -25.70
C TYR A 261 10.39 22.85 -24.99
N ASP A 262 9.64 23.58 -25.81
CA ASP A 262 8.38 24.22 -25.45
C ASP A 262 7.34 23.15 -25.09
N TYR A 263 7.52 22.53 -23.91
CA TYR A 263 6.53 21.65 -23.27
C TYR A 263 5.36 22.45 -22.67
N SER A 264 5.28 23.77 -22.89
CA SER A 264 4.42 24.64 -22.08
C SER A 264 2.96 24.74 -22.55
N GLN A 265 2.57 24.29 -23.75
CA GLN A 265 1.25 24.68 -24.29
C GLN A 265 0.20 23.58 -24.48
N LYS A 266 0.53 22.28 -24.37
CA LYS A 266 -0.48 21.19 -24.56
C LYS A 266 -0.90 20.42 -23.31
N HIS A 267 -0.37 20.73 -22.12
CA HIS A 267 -0.83 20.11 -20.86
C HIS A 267 -1.79 20.95 -20.01
N ASN A 268 -2.04 22.22 -20.32
CA ASN A 268 -2.98 23.06 -19.56
C ASN A 268 -4.47 22.76 -19.77
N ARG A 269 -4.81 21.64 -20.41
CA ARG A 269 -6.17 21.07 -20.42
C ARG A 269 -6.27 19.74 -19.68
N LYS A 270 -5.31 19.40 -18.80
CA LYS A 270 -5.64 18.51 -17.68
C LYS A 270 -6.66 19.29 -16.84
N ARG A 271 -7.95 18.99 -17.06
CA ARG A 271 -9.04 19.42 -16.17
C ARG A 271 -8.51 19.24 -14.76
N HIS A 272 -8.37 20.35 -14.03
CA HIS A 272 -8.02 20.34 -12.60
C HIS A 272 -8.98 19.31 -11.99
N ARG A 273 -8.48 18.10 -11.69
CA ARG A 273 -9.28 17.18 -10.92
C ARG A 273 -9.43 17.88 -9.58
N PRO A 274 -10.67 18.07 -9.09
CA PRO A 274 -10.86 18.60 -7.75
C PRO A 274 -10.03 17.72 -6.81
N ASP A 275 -9.17 18.36 -6.05
CA ASP A 275 -8.29 17.67 -5.12
C ASP A 275 -9.11 17.32 -3.88
N ASP A 276 -9.63 16.09 -3.87
CA ASP A 276 -10.59 15.55 -2.89
C ASP A 276 -9.96 15.18 -1.54
N ARG A 277 -8.81 15.77 -1.19
CA ARG A 277 -8.10 15.52 0.06
C ARG A 277 -8.77 16.23 1.26
N ASN A 278 -8.72 15.57 2.42
CA ASN A 278 -9.16 16.14 3.70
C ASN A 278 -8.25 17.31 4.14
N TRP A 279 -8.78 18.24 4.93
CA TRP A 279 -8.05 19.39 5.44
C TRP A 279 -7.64 19.20 6.91
N LEU A 280 -6.38 19.54 7.21
CA LEU A 280 -5.82 19.59 8.56
C LEU A 280 -5.43 21.04 8.89
N PHE A 281 -6.00 21.59 9.96
CA PHE A 281 -5.68 22.91 10.46
C PHE A 281 -4.83 22.78 11.72
N LEU A 282 -3.62 23.35 11.72
CA LEU A 282 -2.69 23.26 12.83
C LEU A 282 -2.63 24.57 13.61
N THR A 283 -2.91 24.56 14.91
CA THR A 283 -2.90 25.76 15.76
C THR A 283 -2.45 25.45 17.18
N THR A 284 -2.05 26.48 17.95
CA THR A 284 -1.70 26.30 19.37
C THR A 284 -2.81 26.76 20.29
N SER A 285 -2.93 26.14 21.47
CA SER A 285 -3.89 26.53 22.51
C SER A 285 -3.75 28.00 22.91
N THR A 286 -2.52 28.50 23.02
CA THR A 286 -2.20 29.91 23.29
C THR A 286 -2.75 30.87 22.22
N HIS A 287 -2.65 30.51 20.95
CA HIS A 287 -3.16 31.36 19.88
C HIS A 287 -4.69 31.37 19.84
N LEU A 288 -5.33 30.24 20.15
CA LEU A 288 -6.79 30.18 20.28
C LEU A 288 -7.30 31.01 21.46
N ALA A 289 -6.53 31.10 22.54
CA ALA A 289 -6.88 31.97 23.68
C ALA A 289 -6.82 33.46 23.32
N HIS A 290 -5.88 33.87 22.45
CA HIS A 290 -5.70 35.28 22.10
C HIS A 290 -6.52 35.75 20.88
N GLU A 291 -6.82 34.87 19.93
CA GLU A 291 -7.53 35.24 18.69
C GLU A 291 -8.81 34.41 18.50
N PRO A 292 -9.99 34.93 18.92
CA PRO A 292 -11.24 34.20 18.89
C PRO A 292 -11.70 33.87 17.46
N SER A 293 -11.48 34.75 16.49
CA SER A 293 -11.98 34.57 15.12
C SER A 293 -11.13 33.67 14.23
N ARG A 294 -10.03 33.10 14.75
CA ARG A 294 -9.01 32.44 13.92
C ARG A 294 -9.54 31.18 13.21
N LEU A 295 -10.51 30.50 13.82
CA LEU A 295 -11.07 29.25 13.29
C LEU A 295 -12.39 29.45 12.52
N ASP A 296 -13.00 30.63 12.60
CA ASP A 296 -14.33 30.94 12.07
C ASP A 296 -14.44 30.69 10.57
N ALA A 297 -13.36 31.00 9.84
CA ALA A 297 -13.30 30.90 8.39
C ALA A 297 -13.23 29.45 7.86
N TYR A 298 -13.02 28.45 8.72
CA TYR A 298 -12.67 27.10 8.30
C TYR A 298 -13.73 26.03 8.54
N SER A 299 -14.83 26.30 9.26
CA SER A 299 -15.95 25.35 9.48
C SER A 299 -15.47 23.94 9.87
N ILE A 300 -14.88 23.79 11.07
CA ILE A 300 -14.20 22.56 11.49
C ILE A 300 -15.21 21.48 11.91
N ASP A 301 -14.99 20.24 11.49
CA ASP A 301 -15.82 19.08 11.82
C ASP A 301 -15.35 18.34 13.08
N LEU A 302 -14.06 18.41 13.40
CA LEU A 302 -13.44 17.66 14.50
C LEU A 302 -12.22 18.41 15.04
N ILE A 303 -12.10 18.48 16.37
CA ILE A 303 -10.90 19.02 17.04
C ILE A 303 -10.15 17.86 17.72
N LEU A 304 -8.88 17.68 17.38
CA LEU A 304 -7.96 16.77 18.05
C LEU A 304 -7.00 17.61 18.91
N SER A 305 -7.06 17.47 20.24
CA SER A 305 -6.18 18.21 21.15
C SER A 305 -5.04 17.35 21.67
N PHE A 306 -3.82 17.84 21.46
CA PHE A 306 -2.59 17.37 22.12
C PHE A 306 -2.35 18.05 23.46
N ASP A 307 -2.99 19.19 23.69
CA ASP A 307 -3.01 19.88 24.98
C ASP A 307 -4.21 19.37 25.79
N PRO A 308 -4.02 18.53 26.82
CA PRO A 308 -5.12 17.99 27.59
C PRO A 308 -5.85 19.08 28.38
N LEU A 309 -5.14 20.15 28.73
CA LEU A 309 -5.63 21.28 29.52
C LEU A 309 -6.32 22.36 28.68
N LEU A 310 -6.48 22.15 27.36
CA LEU A 310 -7.23 23.06 26.48
C LEU A 310 -8.62 23.31 27.06
N ASP A 311 -8.94 24.55 27.39
CA ASP A 311 -10.27 24.93 27.87
C ASP A 311 -11.28 24.79 26.71
N PRO A 312 -12.30 23.93 26.83
CA PRO A 312 -13.32 23.83 25.79
C PRO A 312 -14.23 25.05 25.69
N ALA A 313 -14.27 25.92 26.72
CA ALA A 313 -15.07 27.15 26.74
C ALA A 313 -14.33 28.35 26.11
N LEU A 314 -13.22 28.12 25.40
CA LEU A 314 -12.52 29.18 24.71
C LEU A 314 -13.44 29.84 23.67
N PRO A 315 -13.45 31.19 23.58
CA PRO A 315 -14.27 31.91 22.61
C PRO A 315 -14.02 31.48 21.15
N ALA A 316 -12.78 31.05 20.84
CA ALA A 316 -12.42 30.54 19.52
C ALA A 316 -13.04 29.19 19.16
N ILE A 317 -13.45 28.40 20.16
CA ILE A 317 -14.14 27.12 19.95
C ILE A 317 -15.64 27.38 19.86
N ASP A 318 -16.17 28.28 20.69
CA ASP A 318 -17.57 28.70 20.65
C ASP A 318 -17.95 29.42 19.35
N SER A 319 -17.03 30.18 18.77
CA SER A 319 -17.23 30.86 17.49
C SER A 319 -17.35 29.87 16.33
N ILE A 320 -16.64 28.73 16.36
CA ILE A 320 -16.77 27.66 15.35
C ILE A 320 -18.16 27.04 15.40
N ASN A 321 -18.68 26.77 16.61
CA ASN A 321 -20.03 26.24 16.77
C ASN A 321 -21.07 27.18 16.16
N SER A 322 -20.80 28.49 16.18
CA SER A 322 -21.65 29.52 15.58
C SER A 322 -21.43 29.65 14.06
N SER A 323 -20.21 29.47 13.57
CA SER A 323 -19.83 29.72 12.17
C SER A 323 -19.95 28.52 11.23
N HIS A 324 -20.00 27.29 11.77
CA HIS A 324 -20.04 26.02 11.01
C HIS A 324 -21.07 26.04 9.86
N TYR A 325 -22.17 26.76 10.03
CA TYR A 325 -23.28 26.79 9.08
C TYR A 325 -23.41 28.06 8.23
N GLN A 326 -22.60 29.11 8.46
CA GLN A 326 -22.62 30.29 7.58
C GLN A 326 -22.08 29.97 6.18
N TYR A 327 -21.11 29.05 6.09
CA TYR A 327 -20.48 28.71 4.83
C TYR A 327 -21.38 27.82 3.94
N ASP A 328 -22.05 26.83 4.54
CA ASP A 328 -22.96 25.92 3.82
C ASP A 328 -24.26 26.62 3.38
N ALA A 329 -24.71 27.65 4.11
CA ALA A 329 -25.89 28.43 3.75
C ALA A 329 -25.68 29.29 2.49
N SER A 330 -24.50 29.91 2.34
CA SER A 330 -24.16 30.76 1.19
C SER A 330 -24.12 30.00 -0.15
N ALA A 331 -23.84 28.70 -0.12
CA ALA A 331 -23.89 27.83 -1.30
C ALA A 331 -25.33 27.39 -1.68
N ALA A 332 -26.31 27.58 -0.78
CA ALA A 332 -27.67 27.04 -0.90
C ALA A 332 -28.78 28.11 -1.04
N GLU A 333 -28.43 29.39 -1.19
CA GLU A 333 -29.38 30.53 -1.26
C GLU A 333 -30.33 30.51 -2.47
N GLY A 334 -30.24 29.52 -3.36
CA GLY A 334 -31.01 29.47 -4.60
C GLY A 334 -32.48 29.04 -4.52
N SER A 335 -32.94 28.25 -3.54
CA SER A 335 -34.35 27.75 -3.49
C SER A 335 -34.71 26.96 -2.22
N ARG A 336 -34.89 27.60 -1.07
CA ARG A 336 -35.47 26.91 0.12
C ARG A 336 -36.57 27.72 0.78
N SER A 337 -37.64 27.03 1.17
CA SER A 337 -38.78 27.63 1.87
C SER A 337 -38.38 28.14 3.27
N LYS A 338 -39.05 29.20 3.76
CA LYS A 338 -38.82 29.76 5.11
C LYS A 338 -38.88 28.70 6.22
N ALA A 339 -39.68 27.65 6.04
CA ALA A 339 -39.79 26.53 6.99
C ALA A 339 -38.53 25.63 7.02
N ALA A 340 -37.86 25.42 5.88
CA ALA A 340 -36.59 24.70 5.83
C ALA A 340 -35.46 25.50 6.48
N GLN A 341 -35.43 26.82 6.26
CA GLN A 341 -34.50 27.73 6.95
C GLN A 341 -34.72 27.73 8.48
N GLN A 342 -35.97 27.68 8.95
CA GLN A 342 -36.25 27.64 10.39
C GLN A 342 -35.90 26.30 11.04
N ARG A 343 -36.10 25.16 10.33
CA ARG A 343 -35.65 23.84 10.79
C ARG A 343 -34.12 23.73 10.86
N LEU A 344 -33.45 24.25 9.83
CA LEU A 344 -31.99 24.37 9.79
C LEU A 344 -31.49 25.26 10.93
N ALA A 345 -32.06 26.44 11.15
CA ALA A 345 -31.69 27.32 12.27
C ALA A 345 -31.84 26.66 13.66
N ARG A 346 -32.85 25.81 13.86
CA ARG A 346 -33.01 25.05 15.11
C ARG A 346 -31.94 23.95 15.25
N ALA A 347 -31.59 23.27 14.17
CA ALA A 347 -30.47 22.32 14.16
C ALA A 347 -29.11 23.03 14.37
N HIS A 348 -28.94 24.24 13.79
CA HIS A 348 -27.72 25.05 13.87
C HIS A 348 -27.37 25.50 15.30
N SER A 349 -28.37 25.78 16.14
CA SER A 349 -28.13 26.18 17.54
C SER A 349 -27.63 25.05 18.45
N LYS A 350 -27.61 23.80 17.97
CA LYS A 350 -27.32 22.61 18.79
C LYS A 350 -26.06 21.86 18.39
N TYR A 351 -25.47 22.13 17.23
CA TYR A 351 -24.24 21.48 16.83
C TYR A 351 -23.08 21.94 17.70
N ARG A 352 -22.33 20.98 18.24
CA ARG A 352 -21.10 21.24 18.99
C ARG A 352 -20.01 20.39 18.39
N VAL A 353 -18.95 21.04 17.92
CA VAL A 353 -17.78 20.35 17.35
C VAL A 353 -17.23 19.39 18.40
N PRO A 354 -17.11 18.09 18.08
CA PRO A 354 -16.53 17.13 19.00
C PRO A 354 -15.05 17.43 19.22
N ILE A 355 -14.62 17.42 20.49
CA ILE A 355 -13.23 17.62 20.89
C ILE A 355 -12.69 16.30 21.43
N VAL A 356 -11.67 15.74 20.80
CA VAL A 356 -10.98 14.54 21.26
C VAL A 356 -9.64 14.94 21.85
N LYS A 357 -9.46 14.75 23.16
CA LYS A 357 -8.22 15.05 23.88
C LYS A 357 -7.39 13.79 24.05
N LEU A 358 -6.16 13.79 23.55
CA LEU A 358 -5.20 12.70 23.77
C LEU A 358 -4.57 12.85 25.15
N LEU A 359 -4.89 11.93 26.06
CA LEU A 359 -4.46 12.01 27.46
C LEU A 359 -3.57 10.83 27.82
N VAL A 360 -2.32 11.10 28.20
CA VAL A 360 -1.45 10.04 28.71
C VAL A 360 -1.90 9.65 30.11
N ARG A 361 -2.15 8.36 30.34
CA ARG A 361 -2.56 7.84 31.65
C ARG A 361 -1.53 8.17 32.74
N ASP A 362 -2.05 8.42 33.93
CA ASP A 362 -1.33 8.69 35.17
C ASP A 362 -0.37 9.90 35.17
N THR A 363 -0.27 10.65 34.07
CA THR A 363 0.57 11.85 34.00
C THR A 363 0.05 13.01 34.84
N PRO A 364 0.88 14.05 35.09
CA PRO A 364 0.42 15.25 35.81
C PRO A 364 -0.84 15.88 35.21
N ASP A 365 -0.96 15.90 33.89
CA ASP A 365 -2.15 16.44 33.22
C ASP A 365 -3.40 15.58 33.49
N HIS A 366 -3.26 14.26 33.57
CA HIS A 366 -4.36 13.36 33.94
C HIS A 366 -4.86 13.64 35.35
N PHE A 367 -3.96 13.84 36.31
CA PHE A 367 -4.32 14.16 37.68
C PHE A 367 -5.02 15.53 37.79
N LEU A 368 -4.47 16.56 37.14
CA LEU A 368 -5.05 17.90 37.14
C LEU A 368 -6.46 17.91 36.54
N LEU A 369 -6.64 17.20 35.42
CA LEU A 369 -7.95 17.02 34.82
C LEU A 369 -8.87 16.25 35.77
N GLN A 370 -8.50 15.07 36.26
CA GLN A 370 -9.39 14.26 37.11
C GLN A 370 -9.90 15.01 38.35
N ARG A 371 -9.07 15.91 38.92
CA ARG A 371 -9.41 16.72 40.09
C ARG A 371 -10.10 18.05 39.76
N GLY A 372 -10.18 18.43 38.47
CA GLY A 372 -10.70 19.72 38.04
C GLY A 372 -9.94 20.91 38.61
N LEU A 373 -8.62 20.76 38.73
CA LEU A 373 -7.76 21.80 39.27
C LEU A 373 -7.37 22.73 38.12
N SER A 374 -7.87 23.98 38.16
CA SER A 374 -7.39 25.02 37.27
C SER A 374 -6.03 25.55 37.77
N CYS A 375 -5.16 25.90 36.83
CA CYS A 375 -3.88 26.55 37.14
C CYS A 375 -4.02 28.08 37.22
N GLU A 376 -5.23 28.64 37.16
CA GLU A 376 -5.43 30.07 36.98
C GLU A 376 -5.62 30.81 38.33
N GLY A 377 -4.85 31.88 38.50
CA GLY A 377 -5.12 32.95 39.48
C GLY A 377 -4.35 32.90 40.81
N ASP A 378 -3.76 31.77 41.20
CA ASP A 378 -3.02 31.64 42.46
C ASP A 378 -1.77 30.76 42.32
N ALA A 379 -0.59 31.41 42.23
CA ALA A 379 0.69 30.74 42.03
C ALA A 379 1.08 29.78 43.17
N ALA A 380 0.54 29.97 44.38
CA ALA A 380 0.79 29.05 45.49
C ALA A 380 -0.04 27.77 45.35
N LYS A 381 -1.32 27.91 44.95
CA LYS A 381 -2.18 26.76 44.66
C LYS A 381 -1.74 26.01 43.41
N GLU A 382 -1.34 26.71 42.36
CA GLU A 382 -0.78 26.08 41.15
C GLU A 382 0.42 25.22 41.50
N TYR A 383 1.34 25.75 42.32
CA TYR A 383 2.50 25.00 42.76
C TYR A 383 2.12 23.77 43.60
N ALA A 384 1.18 23.91 44.55
CA ALA A 384 0.69 22.79 45.34
C ALA A 384 0.05 21.70 44.46
N ASN A 385 -0.71 22.11 43.44
CA ASN A 385 -1.31 21.20 42.46
C ASN A 385 -0.25 20.45 41.65
N ILE A 386 0.84 21.12 41.25
CA ILE A 386 1.98 20.50 40.56
C ILE A 386 2.66 19.45 41.44
N VAL A 387 2.94 19.79 42.71
CA VAL A 387 3.56 18.85 43.66
C VAL A 387 2.67 17.62 43.87
N ALA A 388 1.36 17.81 44.06
CA ALA A 388 0.40 16.72 44.20
C ALA A 388 0.30 15.86 42.93
N ALA A 389 0.31 16.48 41.74
CA ALA A 389 0.26 15.79 40.46
C ALA A 389 1.52 14.95 40.21
N LEU A 390 2.70 15.46 40.56
CA LEU A 390 3.95 14.73 40.49
C LEU A 390 3.99 13.56 41.48
N ASP A 391 3.53 13.76 42.71
CA ASP A 391 3.43 12.67 43.70
C ASP A 391 2.52 11.54 43.20
N HIS A 392 1.34 11.90 42.68
CA HIS A 392 0.43 10.93 42.07
C HIS A 392 1.08 10.16 40.91
N PHE A 393 1.71 10.88 39.98
CA PHE A 393 2.43 10.26 38.85
C PHE A 393 3.49 9.25 39.33
N LEU A 394 4.29 9.62 40.33
CA LEU A 394 5.35 8.75 40.85
C LEU A 394 4.78 7.50 41.53
N ARG A 395 3.62 7.58 42.19
CA ARG A 395 2.93 6.44 42.82
C ARG A 395 2.31 5.51 41.78
N CYS A 396 1.68 6.06 40.74
CA CYS A 396 0.87 5.30 39.78
C CYS A 396 1.64 4.78 38.56
N ARG A 397 2.89 5.22 38.33
CA ARG A 397 3.63 4.87 37.09
C ARG A 397 3.78 3.37 36.81
N LYS A 398 3.75 2.49 37.82
CA LYS A 398 3.85 1.02 37.62
C LYS A 398 2.71 0.43 36.79
N HIS A 399 1.51 1.01 36.84
CA HIS A 399 0.31 0.43 36.25
C HIS A 399 0.19 0.67 34.74
N SER A 400 1.05 1.53 34.17
CA SER A 400 1.07 1.85 32.73
C SER A 400 1.60 0.72 31.84
N ALA A 401 2.02 -0.43 32.39
CA ALA A 401 2.61 -1.53 31.63
C ALA A 401 1.62 -2.36 30.79
N ALA A 402 0.31 -2.27 31.04
CA ALA A 402 -0.68 -2.90 30.18
C ALA A 402 -0.82 -2.12 28.86
N GLU A 403 -0.13 -2.59 27.82
CA GLU A 403 -0.28 -2.08 26.44
C GLU A 403 -1.74 -2.25 25.99
N THR A 404 -2.58 -1.22 26.16
CA THR A 404 -3.87 -1.14 25.46
C THR A 404 -3.61 -0.74 24.01
N LYS A 405 -3.02 -1.64 23.22
CA LYS A 405 -3.06 -1.53 21.75
C LYS A 405 -4.51 -1.76 21.32
N HIS A 406 -5.23 -0.68 21.08
CA HIS A 406 -6.57 -0.77 20.50
C HIS A 406 -6.45 -1.17 19.02
N PRO A 407 -7.24 -2.16 18.54
CA PRO A 407 -7.23 -2.55 17.13
C PRO A 407 -7.75 -1.41 16.26
N ASP A 408 -7.30 -1.29 15.01
CA ASP A 408 -7.71 -0.22 14.07
C ASP A 408 -9.24 -0.07 13.94
N ALA A 409 -9.97 -1.18 14.04
CA ALA A 409 -11.43 -1.22 14.02
C ALA A 409 -12.05 -0.35 15.13
N TYR A 410 -11.41 -0.27 16.30
CA TYR A 410 -11.85 0.52 17.45
C TYR A 410 -11.93 2.02 17.09
N TYR A 411 -10.86 2.58 16.53
CA TYR A 411 -10.82 4.00 16.18
C TYR A 411 -11.82 4.35 15.08
N SER A 412 -11.99 3.46 14.10
CA SER A 412 -12.98 3.65 13.03
C SER A 412 -14.41 3.67 13.59
N GLY A 413 -14.73 2.79 14.54
CA GLY A 413 -16.03 2.75 15.22
C GLY A 413 -16.25 3.98 16.09
N PHE A 414 -15.23 4.34 16.88
CA PHE A 414 -15.24 5.54 17.73
C PHE A 414 -15.49 6.81 16.93
N LEU A 415 -14.74 7.04 15.83
CA LEU A 415 -14.91 8.23 15.00
C LEU A 415 -16.25 8.25 14.26
N LYS A 416 -16.77 7.11 13.79
CA LYS A 416 -18.12 7.03 13.19
C LYS A 416 -19.19 7.39 14.20
N GLN A 417 -19.11 6.87 15.42
CA GLN A 417 -20.04 7.21 16.50
C GLN A 417 -19.92 8.68 16.88
N LEU A 418 -18.70 9.22 16.98
CA LEU A 418 -18.44 10.62 17.31
C LEU A 418 -19.07 11.58 16.27
N LEU A 419 -18.84 11.29 14.98
CA LEU A 419 -19.36 12.09 13.88
C LEU A 419 -20.88 11.94 13.71
N ALA A 420 -21.44 10.74 13.93
CA ALA A 420 -22.89 10.51 13.88
C ALA A 420 -23.63 11.13 15.09
N ASN A 421 -23.04 11.07 16.29
CA ASN A 421 -23.63 11.65 17.50
C ASN A 421 -23.58 13.18 17.48
N ALA A 422 -22.61 13.79 16.78
CA ALA A 422 -22.60 15.23 16.54
C ALA A 422 -23.86 15.69 15.78
N GLU A 423 -24.48 14.83 14.96
CA GLU A 423 -25.74 15.11 14.27
C GLU A 423 -26.99 14.85 15.16
N MET A 424 -26.91 13.87 16.07
CA MET A 424 -28.03 13.40 16.93
C MET A 424 -28.11 14.04 18.33
N ALA A 425 -27.11 14.81 18.76
CA ALA A 425 -27.12 15.56 20.03
C ALA A 425 -28.34 16.52 20.16
N GLY A 426 -29.08 16.74 19.07
CA GLY A 426 -30.32 17.51 19.04
C GLY A 426 -31.56 16.86 19.66
N SER A 427 -31.59 15.55 19.94
CA SER A 427 -32.84 14.81 20.25
C SER A 427 -32.94 14.13 21.63
N LEU A 428 -31.91 14.19 22.50
CA LEU A 428 -31.87 13.44 23.78
C LEU A 428 -31.78 14.32 25.04
N ALA A 429 -32.22 15.58 24.95
CA ALA A 429 -32.42 16.43 26.12
C ALA A 429 -33.91 16.48 26.47
N GLY A 430 -34.44 15.36 26.97
CA GLY A 430 -35.79 15.30 27.50
C GLY A 430 -36.47 13.96 27.33
N GLU A 431 -36.00 12.91 28.01
CA GLU A 431 -36.88 11.88 28.55
C GLU A 431 -36.13 11.08 29.62
N GLN A 432 -36.71 11.05 30.82
CA GLN A 432 -36.27 10.26 31.95
C GLN A 432 -36.61 8.78 31.69
N HIS A 433 -35.62 7.91 31.62
CA HIS A 433 -35.75 6.48 31.90
C HIS A 433 -34.61 6.12 32.85
N GLN A 434 -34.87 6.03 34.15
CA GLN A 434 -35.51 4.91 34.86
C GLN A 434 -34.67 3.64 34.75
N GLU A 435 -34.12 3.28 35.90
CA GLU A 435 -33.28 2.13 36.17
C GLU A 435 -33.88 0.84 35.60
N THR A 436 -33.12 0.15 34.76
CA THR A 436 -33.20 -1.31 34.68
C THR A 436 -31.79 -1.88 34.57
N THR A 437 -31.41 -2.51 35.67
CA THR A 437 -30.30 -3.43 35.86
C THR A 437 -30.25 -4.51 34.76
N THR A 438 -29.15 -4.57 34.03
CA THR A 438 -28.57 -5.83 33.57
C THR A 438 -27.10 -5.62 33.24
N ASP A 439 -26.25 -6.29 34.00
CA ASP A 439 -24.83 -6.44 33.76
C ASP A 439 -24.59 -7.00 32.36
N GLN A 440 -23.85 -6.27 31.51
CA GLN A 440 -22.81 -6.77 30.60
C GLN A 440 -22.36 -5.67 29.61
N ASP A 441 -21.10 -5.25 29.78
CA ASP A 441 -20.16 -4.86 28.72
C ASP A 441 -20.59 -3.86 27.64
N THR A 442 -20.87 -2.62 28.05
CA THR A 442 -20.57 -1.45 27.22
C THR A 442 -19.73 -0.46 28.00
N ALA A 443 -18.41 -0.52 27.76
CA ALA A 443 -17.40 0.37 28.30
C ALA A 443 -17.63 1.81 27.82
N ALA A 444 -18.48 2.55 28.54
CA ALA A 444 -18.28 3.99 28.66
C ALA A 444 -16.93 4.17 29.36
N VAL A 445 -16.01 4.88 28.70
CA VAL A 445 -14.67 5.24 29.18
C VAL A 445 -14.81 6.16 30.40
N GLY A 446 -15.18 5.56 31.53
CA GLY A 446 -15.21 6.18 32.84
C GLY A 446 -13.79 6.33 33.35
N LEU A 447 -13.40 7.57 33.61
CA LEU A 447 -12.17 8.01 34.25
C LEU A 447 -12.04 7.56 35.72
N GLU A 448 -12.63 6.41 36.09
CA GLU A 448 -12.69 5.89 37.44
C GLU A 448 -11.77 4.68 37.56
N ILE A 449 -10.46 4.94 37.43
CA ILE A 449 -9.45 4.04 37.98
C ILE A 449 -9.45 4.29 39.50
N PRO A 450 -9.62 3.27 40.35
CA PRO A 450 -9.60 3.45 41.79
C PRO A 450 -8.28 4.08 42.19
N LEU A 451 -8.33 5.20 42.91
CA LEU A 451 -7.19 5.67 43.70
C LEU A 451 -6.92 4.59 44.75
N SER A 452 -6.07 3.64 44.40
CA SER A 452 -5.48 2.75 45.39
C SER A 452 -4.59 3.61 46.26
N ASP A 453 -5.00 3.84 47.51
CA ASP A 453 -4.14 4.30 48.59
C ASP A 453 -3.04 3.25 48.83
N ALA A 454 -2.06 3.20 47.93
CA ALA A 454 -0.91 2.34 48.06
C ALA A 454 -0.06 2.85 49.23
N PRO A 455 0.47 1.96 50.08
CA PRO A 455 1.21 2.35 51.28
C PRO A 455 2.46 3.16 50.90
N ASP A 456 2.81 4.15 51.73
CA ASP A 456 4.01 5.00 51.65
C ASP A 456 5.30 4.18 51.80
N SER A 457 5.58 3.30 50.84
CA SER A 457 6.87 2.62 50.76
C SER A 457 7.87 3.59 50.13
N PRO A 458 9.02 3.89 50.76
CA PRO A 458 10.00 4.86 50.24
C PRO A 458 10.56 4.51 48.84
N GLY A 459 10.29 3.31 48.32
CA GLY A 459 10.71 2.85 47.00
C GLY A 459 9.98 3.44 45.80
N TYR A 460 8.95 4.31 45.95
CA TYR A 460 8.31 4.95 44.78
C TYR A 460 9.09 6.14 44.20
N MET A 461 10.03 6.70 44.95
CA MET A 461 10.93 7.75 44.46
C MET A 461 12.14 7.19 43.71
N ALA A 462 12.47 5.91 43.90
CA ALA A 462 13.56 5.25 43.20
C ALA A 462 13.13 4.85 41.77
N PRO A 463 14.06 4.74 40.79
CA PRO A 463 13.74 4.25 39.46
C PRO A 463 13.08 2.85 39.47
N GLN A 464 11.98 2.65 38.73
CA GLN A 464 11.13 1.44 38.81
C GLN A 464 10.98 0.64 37.52
N PHE A 465 11.16 1.23 36.33
CA PHE A 465 11.01 0.49 35.06
C PHE A 465 12.25 -0.35 34.67
N ALA A 466 13.21 -0.53 35.59
CA ALA A 466 14.49 -1.18 35.33
C ALA A 466 14.41 -2.68 34.96
N ASN A 467 13.25 -3.33 35.10
CA ASN A 467 13.21 -4.80 35.19
C ASN A 467 12.77 -5.59 33.93
N SER A 468 12.38 -4.99 32.80
CA SER A 468 11.97 -5.79 31.62
C SER A 468 12.81 -5.62 30.35
N VAL A 469 13.34 -4.43 30.06
CA VAL A 469 13.95 -4.14 28.74
C VAL A 469 15.41 -3.68 28.80
N TYR A 470 15.98 -3.43 29.97
CA TYR A 470 17.31 -2.81 30.07
C TYR A 470 18.28 -3.60 30.95
N PRO A 471 19.61 -3.47 30.73
CA PRO A 471 20.59 -4.10 31.60
C PRO A 471 20.41 -3.62 33.05
N ALA A 472 20.68 -4.52 34.00
CA ALA A 472 20.40 -4.39 35.42
C ALA A 472 21.21 -3.30 36.15
N THR A 473 21.78 -2.32 35.44
CA THR A 473 22.45 -1.18 36.05
C THR A 473 21.39 -0.21 36.59
N PRO A 474 21.23 -0.11 37.92
CA PRO A 474 20.30 0.86 38.50
C PRO A 474 20.78 2.27 38.16
N LEU A 475 19.86 3.15 37.77
CA LEU A 475 20.16 4.56 37.58
C LEU A 475 20.47 5.18 38.95
N ALA A 476 21.70 5.65 39.12
CA ALA A 476 22.11 6.32 40.35
C ALA A 476 21.35 7.64 40.55
N VAL A 477 20.87 7.89 41.76
CA VAL A 477 20.20 9.17 42.10
C VAL A 477 21.24 10.29 42.09
N CYS A 478 20.90 11.42 41.48
CA CYS A 478 21.78 12.60 41.51
C CYS A 478 21.71 13.28 42.89
N THR A 479 22.86 13.40 43.55
CA THR A 479 22.96 14.07 44.87
C THR A 479 23.58 15.47 44.78
N ASP A 480 24.15 15.82 43.63
CA ASP A 480 24.95 17.04 43.47
C ASP A 480 24.07 18.27 43.18
N PRO A 481 24.45 19.46 43.67
CA PRO A 481 23.72 20.69 43.36
C PRO A 481 23.82 21.03 41.87
N LEU A 482 22.68 21.11 41.19
CA LEU A 482 22.60 21.33 39.75
C LEU A 482 22.41 22.81 39.39
N THR A 483 23.29 23.33 38.54
CA THR A 483 23.09 24.54 37.73
C THR A 483 22.37 24.20 36.42
N VAL A 484 21.78 25.14 35.70
CA VAL A 484 21.07 24.85 34.42
C VAL A 484 21.97 24.14 33.39
N LYS A 485 23.23 24.58 33.25
CA LYS A 485 24.18 23.95 32.32
C LYS A 485 24.59 22.55 32.76
N SER A 486 24.85 22.36 34.05
CA SER A 486 25.19 21.03 34.59
C SER A 486 23.99 20.07 34.53
N TYR A 487 22.77 20.57 34.76
CA TYR A 487 21.52 19.83 34.55
C TYR A 487 21.42 19.28 33.12
N GLN A 488 21.59 20.14 32.11
CA GLN A 488 21.53 19.73 30.71
C GLN A 488 22.64 18.73 30.36
N THR A 489 23.85 18.96 30.88
CA THR A 489 25.00 18.07 30.66
C THR A 489 24.77 16.70 31.31
N GLU A 490 24.27 16.66 32.54
CA GLU A 490 23.98 15.43 33.28
C GLU A 490 22.83 14.63 32.63
N LEU A 491 21.77 15.32 32.21
CA LEU A 491 20.67 14.71 31.45
C LEU A 491 21.18 14.08 30.15
N MET A 492 22.02 14.81 29.40
CA MET A 492 22.66 14.30 28.18
C MET A 492 23.56 13.10 28.47
N GLN A 493 24.43 13.17 29.48
CA GLN A 493 25.33 12.08 29.85
C GLN A 493 24.58 10.81 30.26
N ARG A 494 23.52 10.94 31.08
CA ARG A 494 22.68 9.79 31.47
C ARG A 494 21.97 9.17 30.28
N THR A 495 21.47 10.01 29.37
CA THR A 495 20.84 9.54 28.13
C THR A 495 21.83 8.81 27.22
N LEU A 496 23.05 9.32 27.08
CA LEU A 496 24.11 8.68 26.28
C LEU A 496 24.56 7.35 26.90
N ARG A 497 24.84 7.30 28.21
CA ARG A 497 25.17 6.04 28.91
C ARG A 497 24.08 5.00 28.73
N ARG A 498 22.83 5.44 28.75
CA ARG A 498 21.68 4.56 28.54
C ARG A 498 21.59 4.05 27.11
N LEU A 499 21.84 4.91 26.13
CA LEU A 499 21.95 4.55 24.72
C LEU A 499 23.07 3.52 24.48
N ASP A 500 24.24 3.73 25.07
CA ASP A 500 25.37 2.80 24.98
C ASP A 500 25.01 1.43 25.56
N ALA A 501 24.37 1.41 26.74
CA ALA A 501 23.90 0.17 27.36
C ALA A 501 22.84 -0.57 26.52
N ILE A 502 21.98 0.16 25.79
CA ILE A 502 21.03 -0.42 24.84
C ILE A 502 21.78 -1.00 23.63
N ASN A 503 22.75 -0.28 23.08
CA ASN A 503 23.54 -0.73 21.94
C ASN A 503 24.36 -1.98 22.26
N GLU A 504 24.96 -2.05 23.44
CA GLU A 504 25.65 -3.25 23.94
C GLU A 504 24.71 -4.45 24.00
N ARG A 505 23.49 -4.27 24.50
CA ARG A 505 22.47 -5.33 24.52
C ARG A 505 22.02 -5.73 23.12
N ILE A 506 21.84 -4.79 22.20
CA ILE A 506 21.52 -5.08 20.80
C ILE A 506 22.64 -5.95 20.19
N GLY A 507 23.90 -5.62 20.45
CA GLY A 507 25.05 -6.43 20.04
C GLY A 507 25.00 -7.85 20.62
N ALA A 508 24.76 -7.98 21.93
CA ALA A 508 24.65 -9.28 22.60
C ALA A 508 23.47 -10.13 22.08
N ASN A 509 22.31 -9.50 21.86
CA ASN A 509 21.14 -10.14 21.27
C ASN A 509 21.40 -10.57 19.82
N SER A 510 22.09 -9.73 19.03
CA SER A 510 22.47 -10.07 17.65
C SER A 510 23.37 -11.30 17.61
N SER A 511 24.38 -11.34 18.48
CA SER A 511 25.27 -12.51 18.60
C SER A 511 24.50 -13.77 19.01
N THR A 512 23.58 -13.67 19.97
CA THR A 512 22.70 -14.79 20.39
C THR A 512 21.77 -15.23 19.26
N LEU A 513 21.29 -14.30 18.45
CA LEU A 513 20.42 -14.59 17.32
C LEU A 513 21.20 -15.24 16.17
N GLU A 514 22.45 -14.84 15.95
CA GLU A 514 23.36 -15.48 14.99
C GLU A 514 23.68 -16.92 15.38
N THR A 515 23.94 -17.21 16.66
CA THR A 515 24.17 -18.59 17.14
C THR A 515 22.91 -19.45 17.04
N ASN A 516 21.73 -18.88 17.29
CA ASN A 516 20.46 -19.57 17.07
C ASN A 516 20.20 -19.84 15.58
N ARG A 517 20.53 -18.89 14.70
CA ARG A 517 20.41 -19.10 13.25
C ARG A 517 21.39 -20.14 12.73
N SER A 518 22.62 -20.18 13.23
CA SER A 518 23.61 -21.18 12.82
C SER A 518 23.18 -22.58 13.26
N SER A 519 22.76 -22.75 14.52
CA SER A 519 22.26 -24.04 15.02
C SER A 519 21.00 -24.51 14.30
N GLU A 520 20.08 -23.59 13.96
CA GLU A 520 18.90 -23.93 13.14
C GLU A 520 19.27 -24.34 11.71
N THR A 521 20.29 -23.69 11.13
CA THR A 521 20.82 -24.06 9.80
C THR A 521 21.47 -25.44 9.84
N GLU A 522 22.24 -25.75 10.88
CA GLU A 522 22.82 -27.08 11.09
C GLU A 522 21.73 -28.15 11.26
N ARG A 523 20.69 -27.85 12.03
CA ARG A 523 19.51 -28.72 12.19
C ARG A 523 18.81 -28.98 10.86
N GLN A 524 18.63 -27.94 10.04
CA GLN A 524 18.01 -28.07 8.72
C GLN A 524 18.87 -28.91 7.77
N ASN A 525 20.20 -28.72 7.78
CA ASN A 525 21.13 -29.54 6.99
C ASN A 525 21.08 -31.02 7.39
N LEU A 526 20.95 -31.32 8.70
CA LEU A 526 20.78 -32.68 9.19
C LEU A 526 19.45 -33.29 8.71
N LEU A 527 18.36 -32.52 8.72
CA LEU A 527 17.09 -33.01 8.19
C LEU A 527 17.15 -33.30 6.70
N ASP A 528 17.85 -32.47 5.92
CA ASP A 528 17.96 -32.67 4.49
C ASP A 528 18.90 -33.84 4.13
N SER A 529 19.95 -34.08 4.93
CA SER A 529 20.77 -35.29 4.80
C SER A 529 19.99 -36.56 5.13
N LEU A 530 19.20 -36.55 6.21
CA LEU A 530 18.31 -37.67 6.58
C LEU A 530 17.25 -37.92 5.50
N LYS A 531 16.65 -36.89 4.90
CA LYS A 531 15.72 -37.06 3.77
C LYS A 531 16.42 -37.70 2.57
N ALA A 532 17.65 -37.30 2.27
CA ALA A 532 18.42 -37.91 1.19
C ALA A 532 18.68 -39.39 1.46
N GLU A 533 19.07 -39.75 2.69
CA GLU A 533 19.27 -41.14 3.12
C GLU A 533 17.98 -41.97 3.10
N ILE A 534 16.86 -41.41 3.57
CA ILE A 534 15.55 -42.06 3.46
C ILE A 534 15.18 -42.26 1.98
N GLY A 535 15.50 -41.30 1.13
CA GLY A 535 15.27 -41.40 -0.31
C GLY A 535 16.10 -42.51 -0.98
N THR A 536 17.37 -42.68 -0.59
CA THR A 536 18.23 -43.74 -1.14
C THR A 536 17.80 -45.12 -0.64
N THR A 537 17.50 -45.25 0.65
CA THR A 537 17.00 -46.51 1.25
C THR A 537 15.66 -46.93 0.67
N PHE A 538 14.73 -45.98 0.46
CA PHE A 538 13.45 -46.27 -0.20
C PHE A 538 13.62 -46.75 -1.65
N LYS A 539 14.53 -46.13 -2.43
CA LYS A 539 14.84 -46.59 -3.80
C LYS A 539 15.43 -47.99 -3.80
N GLN A 540 16.37 -48.28 -2.91
CA GLN A 540 16.94 -49.62 -2.74
C GLN A 540 15.85 -50.64 -2.39
N GLN A 541 14.93 -50.30 -1.50
CA GLN A 541 13.81 -51.16 -1.14
C GLN A 541 12.88 -51.42 -2.34
N GLN A 542 12.57 -50.39 -3.13
CA GLN A 542 11.75 -50.52 -4.33
C GLN A 542 12.41 -51.42 -5.40
N GLU A 543 13.73 -51.31 -5.58
CA GLU A 543 14.49 -52.19 -6.46
C GLU A 543 14.48 -53.64 -5.96
N LEU A 544 14.67 -53.85 -4.66
CA LEU A 544 14.57 -55.18 -4.05
C LEU A 544 13.18 -55.78 -4.24
N ASP A 545 12.10 -55.02 -4.01
CA ASP A 545 10.73 -55.47 -4.22
C ASP A 545 10.46 -55.82 -5.69
N LYS A 546 10.96 -55.01 -6.62
CA LYS A 546 10.88 -55.30 -8.06
C LYS A 546 11.60 -56.62 -8.40
N THR A 547 12.82 -56.82 -7.90
CA THR A 547 13.56 -58.08 -8.15
C THR A 547 12.88 -59.28 -7.51
N LYS A 548 12.28 -59.13 -6.33
CA LYS A 548 11.50 -60.17 -5.64
C LYS A 548 10.28 -60.56 -6.48
N LEU A 549 9.51 -59.59 -6.95
CA LEU A 549 8.34 -59.80 -7.79
C LEU A 549 8.70 -60.46 -9.13
N ASP A 550 9.83 -60.06 -9.74
CA ASP A 550 10.32 -60.71 -10.97
C ASP A 550 10.73 -62.17 -10.73
N ARG A 551 11.34 -62.47 -9.57
CA ARG A 551 11.68 -63.85 -9.17
C ARG A 551 10.42 -64.69 -8.92
N GLU A 552 9.42 -64.12 -8.24
CA GLU A 552 8.14 -64.76 -7.98
C GLU A 552 7.40 -65.08 -9.29
N LYS A 553 7.28 -64.12 -10.20
CA LYS A 553 6.71 -64.33 -11.54
C LYS A 553 7.45 -65.40 -12.36
N ARG A 554 8.78 -65.46 -12.25
CA ARG A 554 9.57 -66.54 -12.90
C ARG A 554 9.26 -67.89 -12.28
N ALA A 555 9.16 -67.97 -10.95
CA ALA A 555 8.79 -69.20 -10.25
C ALA A 555 7.36 -69.67 -10.61
N GLU A 556 6.39 -68.75 -10.72
CA GLU A 556 5.04 -69.06 -11.19
C GLU A 556 5.02 -69.60 -12.63
N ARG A 557 5.85 -69.04 -13.53
CA ARG A 557 5.95 -69.56 -14.91
C ARG A 557 6.57 -70.95 -14.96
N THR A 558 7.67 -71.18 -14.25
CA THR A 558 8.34 -72.49 -14.24
C THR A 558 7.47 -73.56 -13.60
N THR A 559 6.74 -73.23 -12.53
CA THR A 559 5.76 -74.15 -11.91
C THR A 559 4.59 -74.43 -12.85
N GLY A 560 4.06 -73.43 -13.54
CA GLY A 560 3.01 -73.61 -14.56
C GLY A 560 3.47 -74.44 -15.76
N GLU A 561 4.71 -74.27 -16.23
CA GLU A 561 5.30 -75.10 -17.29
C GLU A 561 5.52 -76.54 -16.83
N ALA A 562 6.03 -76.74 -15.60
CA ALA A 562 6.19 -78.07 -15.01
C ALA A 562 4.85 -78.81 -14.91
N ALA A 563 3.78 -78.13 -14.49
CA ALA A 563 2.42 -78.70 -14.45
C ALA A 563 1.94 -79.12 -15.85
N LYS A 564 2.10 -78.25 -16.86
CA LYS A 564 1.74 -78.59 -18.26
C LYS A 564 2.53 -79.77 -18.81
N LEU A 565 3.81 -79.90 -18.46
CA LEU A 565 4.63 -81.04 -18.85
C LEU A 565 4.18 -82.32 -18.15
N ALA A 566 3.82 -82.25 -16.87
CA ALA A 566 3.24 -83.37 -16.14
C ALA A 566 1.91 -83.84 -16.76
N ASP A 567 1.02 -82.92 -17.13
CA ASP A 567 -0.24 -83.24 -17.81
C ASP A 567 -0.01 -83.87 -19.19
N LYS A 568 0.95 -83.34 -19.97
CA LYS A 568 1.33 -83.94 -21.27
C LYS A 568 1.88 -85.34 -21.13
N LEU A 569 2.73 -85.59 -20.13
CA LEU A 569 3.25 -86.92 -19.83
C LEU A 569 2.09 -87.88 -19.52
N LYS A 570 1.12 -87.44 -18.71
CA LYS A 570 -0.08 -88.22 -18.39
C LYS A 570 -0.90 -88.55 -19.65
N GLN A 571 -1.15 -87.57 -20.51
CA GLN A 571 -1.86 -87.78 -21.78
C GLN A 571 -1.12 -88.72 -22.74
N LEU A 572 0.21 -88.61 -22.83
CA LEU A 572 1.02 -89.51 -23.66
C LEU A 572 0.99 -90.94 -23.13
N GLN A 573 1.02 -91.14 -21.81
CA GLN A 573 0.85 -92.45 -21.19
C GLN A 573 -0.51 -93.07 -21.52
N GLU A 574 -1.59 -92.27 -21.49
CA GLU A 574 -2.94 -92.72 -21.82
C GLU A 574 -3.08 -93.10 -23.30
N LYS A 575 -2.55 -92.28 -24.21
CA LYS A 575 -2.54 -92.57 -25.66
C LYS A 575 -1.71 -93.81 -26.01
N LEU A 576 -0.59 -94.02 -25.34
CA LEU A 576 0.24 -95.21 -25.54
C LEU A 576 -0.57 -96.46 -25.18
N ARG A 577 -1.32 -96.41 -24.08
CA ARG A 577 -2.25 -97.47 -23.68
C ARG A 577 -3.39 -97.69 -24.69
N GLU A 578 -4.04 -96.63 -25.18
CA GLU A 578 -5.11 -96.75 -26.20
C GLU A 578 -4.61 -97.39 -27.51
N LEU A 579 -3.38 -97.07 -27.93
CA LEU A 579 -2.78 -97.64 -29.14
C LEU A 579 -2.41 -99.12 -28.99
N GLU A 580 -2.07 -99.55 -27.78
CA GLU A 580 -1.83 -100.97 -27.47
C GLU A 580 -3.14 -101.81 -27.50
N GLU A 581 -4.31 -101.19 -27.33
CA GLU A 581 -5.60 -101.88 -27.21
C GLU A 581 -6.39 -102.05 -28.54
N THR A 582 -5.92 -101.53 -29.69
CA THR A 582 -6.71 -101.56 -30.97
C THR A 582 -6.27 -102.64 -31.99
N PRO A 583 -7.07 -103.71 -32.22
CA PRO A 583 -6.79 -104.70 -33.28
C PRO A 583 -7.35 -104.23 -34.64
N ARG A 584 -6.53 -104.30 -35.69
CA ARG A 584 -6.88 -103.85 -37.06
C ARG A 584 -7.36 -105.02 -37.93
N THR A 585 -8.62 -105.02 -38.35
CA THR A 585 -9.21 -105.97 -39.32
C THR A 585 -9.27 -105.38 -40.73
N LEU A 586 -9.16 -106.24 -41.74
CA LEU A 586 -9.00 -105.90 -43.17
C LEU A 586 -10.25 -105.25 -43.80
N GLU A 587 -11.45 -105.56 -43.31
CA GLU A 587 -12.71 -104.93 -43.76
C GLU A 587 -12.83 -103.47 -43.32
N ALA A 588 -12.24 -103.11 -42.17
CA ALA A 588 -12.20 -101.72 -41.72
C ALA A 588 -11.37 -100.84 -42.67
N LEU A 589 -10.34 -101.40 -43.31
CA LEU A 589 -9.47 -100.68 -44.25
C LEU A 589 -10.17 -100.32 -45.56
N TYR A 590 -11.06 -101.17 -46.08
CA TYR A 590 -11.80 -100.90 -47.32
C TYR A 590 -12.88 -99.83 -47.14
N ASN A 591 -13.67 -99.92 -46.05
CA ASN A 591 -14.65 -98.88 -45.71
C ASN A 591 -13.95 -97.54 -45.41
N LEU A 592 -12.79 -97.57 -44.75
CA LEU A 592 -11.94 -96.39 -44.58
C LEU A 592 -11.48 -95.80 -45.92
N GLN A 593 -11.27 -96.60 -46.96
CA GLN A 593 -10.72 -96.12 -48.24
C GLN A 593 -11.77 -95.37 -49.08
N GLU A 594 -13.01 -95.84 -49.12
CA GLU A 594 -14.12 -95.15 -49.79
C GLU A 594 -14.54 -93.90 -49.01
N GLU A 595 -14.59 -93.99 -47.68
CA GLU A 595 -14.80 -92.83 -46.81
C GLU A 595 -13.66 -91.81 -46.93
N ASN A 596 -12.41 -92.25 -47.16
CA ASN A 596 -11.31 -91.34 -47.46
C ASN A 596 -11.48 -90.63 -48.81
N ALA A 597 -12.10 -91.24 -49.82
CA ALA A 597 -12.32 -90.58 -51.11
C ALA A 597 -13.39 -89.48 -51.02
N THR A 598 -14.50 -89.73 -50.31
CA THR A 598 -15.53 -88.72 -50.04
C THR A 598 -15.03 -87.63 -49.08
N ARG A 599 -14.25 -88.01 -48.06
CA ARG A 599 -13.59 -87.04 -47.18
C ARG A 599 -12.54 -86.21 -47.91
N ARG A 600 -11.85 -86.75 -48.93
CA ARG A 600 -10.89 -85.98 -49.75
C ARG A 600 -11.57 -84.91 -50.61
N THR A 601 -12.71 -85.23 -51.23
CA THR A 601 -13.48 -84.26 -52.00
C THR A 601 -14.11 -83.20 -51.08
N SER A 602 -14.65 -83.60 -49.93
CA SER A 602 -15.11 -82.67 -48.89
C SER A 602 -13.97 -81.81 -48.34
N LEU A 603 -12.80 -82.38 -48.10
CA LEU A 603 -11.59 -81.66 -47.70
C LEU A 603 -11.17 -80.64 -48.75
N ALA A 604 -11.18 -80.98 -50.03
CA ALA A 604 -10.82 -80.04 -51.10
C ALA A 604 -11.77 -78.83 -51.14
N LEU A 605 -13.07 -79.07 -50.97
CA LEU A 605 -14.09 -78.02 -50.97
C LEU A 605 -14.00 -77.14 -49.71
N LEU A 606 -13.77 -77.76 -48.54
CA LEU A 606 -13.50 -77.05 -47.28
C LEU A 606 -12.16 -76.32 -47.30
N GLN A 607 -11.14 -76.85 -47.98
CA GLN A 607 -9.84 -76.19 -48.16
C GLN A 607 -9.98 -74.96 -49.05
N SER A 608 -10.75 -75.05 -50.15
CA SER A 608 -11.08 -73.88 -50.98
C SER A 608 -11.84 -72.83 -50.17
N GLY A 609 -12.90 -73.22 -49.46
CA GLY A 609 -13.67 -72.28 -48.63
C GLY A 609 -12.87 -71.70 -47.46
N ASN A 610 -11.94 -72.46 -46.88
CA ASN A 610 -11.01 -71.93 -45.89
C ASN A 610 -9.99 -70.98 -46.51
N ALA A 611 -9.51 -71.24 -47.74
CA ALA A 611 -8.62 -70.34 -48.46
C ALA A 611 -9.31 -68.99 -48.71
N ASP A 612 -10.57 -69.00 -49.14
CA ASP A 612 -11.36 -67.78 -49.35
C ASP A 612 -11.58 -67.03 -48.04
N ARG A 613 -11.99 -67.74 -46.96
CA ARG A 613 -12.15 -67.13 -45.64
C ARG A 613 -10.84 -66.63 -45.03
N THR A 614 -9.72 -67.28 -45.31
CA THR A 614 -8.40 -66.79 -44.84
C THR A 614 -8.00 -65.55 -45.62
N ALA A 615 -8.26 -65.48 -46.93
CA ALA A 615 -8.06 -64.27 -47.72
C ALA A 615 -8.93 -63.10 -47.19
N GLU A 616 -10.21 -63.34 -46.91
CA GLU A 616 -11.10 -62.33 -46.30
C GLU A 616 -10.64 -61.91 -44.90
N ASN A 617 -10.19 -62.86 -44.07
CA ASN A 617 -9.70 -62.58 -42.73
C ASN A 617 -8.39 -61.78 -42.77
N ASP A 618 -7.49 -62.09 -43.71
CA ASP A 618 -6.26 -61.34 -43.92
C ASP A 618 -6.56 -59.93 -44.46
N GLU A 619 -7.58 -59.76 -45.31
CA GLU A 619 -8.06 -58.42 -45.70
C GLU A 619 -8.63 -57.65 -44.49
N CYS A 620 -9.41 -58.31 -43.63
CA CYS A 620 -9.91 -57.70 -42.40
C CYS A 620 -8.79 -57.36 -41.41
N ARG A 621 -7.78 -58.22 -41.28
CA ARG A 621 -6.59 -57.96 -40.44
C ARG A 621 -5.78 -56.78 -40.96
N THR A 622 -5.58 -56.68 -42.26
CA THR A 622 -4.86 -55.55 -42.86
C THR A 622 -5.64 -54.24 -42.71
N ARG A 623 -6.98 -54.25 -42.88
CA ARG A 623 -7.83 -53.09 -42.57
C ARG A 623 -7.74 -52.70 -41.09
N TYR A 624 -7.89 -53.67 -40.19
CA TYR A 624 -7.78 -53.42 -38.75
C TYR A 624 -6.39 -52.87 -38.36
N GLN A 625 -5.30 -53.44 -38.90
CA GLN A 625 -3.96 -52.92 -38.65
C GLN A 625 -3.77 -51.50 -39.17
N ARG A 626 -4.27 -51.20 -40.38
CA ARG A 626 -4.24 -49.85 -40.95
C ARG A 626 -5.01 -48.86 -40.08
N ASP A 627 -6.24 -49.20 -39.71
CA ASP A 627 -7.11 -48.32 -38.93
C ASP A 627 -6.61 -48.15 -37.49
N SER A 628 -6.11 -49.21 -36.86
CA SER A 628 -5.47 -49.17 -35.55
C SER A 628 -4.19 -48.32 -35.56
N SER A 629 -3.35 -48.46 -36.59
CA SER A 629 -2.16 -47.61 -36.76
C SER A 629 -2.54 -46.14 -36.94
N ARG A 630 -3.60 -45.85 -37.71
CA ARG A 630 -4.12 -44.50 -37.90
C ARG A 630 -4.69 -43.91 -36.61
N ALA A 631 -5.45 -44.69 -35.84
CA ALA A 631 -5.99 -44.29 -34.55
C ALA A 631 -4.87 -44.04 -33.53
N ALA A 632 -3.84 -44.89 -33.49
CA ALA A 632 -2.67 -44.70 -32.64
C ALA A 632 -1.89 -43.43 -33.00
N ALA A 633 -1.70 -43.15 -34.29
CA ALA A 633 -1.07 -41.91 -34.75
C ALA A 633 -1.89 -40.66 -34.31
N GLN A 634 -3.21 -40.68 -34.48
CA GLN A 634 -4.09 -39.60 -34.04
C GLN A 634 -4.11 -39.44 -32.51
N ALA A 635 -4.04 -40.54 -31.76
CA ALA A 635 -3.96 -40.50 -30.30
C ALA A 635 -2.63 -39.91 -29.82
N SER A 636 -1.51 -40.24 -30.47
CA SER A 636 -0.22 -39.61 -30.21
C SER A 636 -0.27 -38.11 -30.50
N GLU A 637 -0.80 -37.72 -31.66
CA GLU A 637 -0.94 -36.31 -32.05
C GLU A 637 -1.82 -35.53 -31.05
N LEU A 638 -2.92 -36.12 -30.58
CA LEU A 638 -3.75 -35.51 -29.54
C LEU A 638 -3.05 -35.41 -28.19
N ALA A 639 -2.23 -36.39 -27.82
CA ALA A 639 -1.44 -36.33 -26.60
C ALA A 639 -0.38 -35.22 -26.68
N ASP A 640 0.31 -35.11 -27.82
CA ASP A 640 1.29 -34.06 -28.10
C ASP A 640 0.64 -32.66 -28.10
N LEU A 641 -0.56 -32.53 -28.67
CA LEU A 641 -1.33 -31.29 -28.61
C LEU A 641 -1.76 -30.94 -27.18
N LYS A 642 -2.17 -31.93 -26.38
CA LYS A 642 -2.56 -31.70 -24.97
C LYS A 642 -1.36 -31.28 -24.12
N THR A 643 -0.20 -31.89 -24.30
CA THR A 643 1.03 -31.50 -23.59
C THR A 643 1.48 -30.11 -24.01
N ALA A 644 1.40 -29.77 -25.30
CA ALA A 644 1.67 -28.41 -25.80
C ALA A 644 0.71 -27.37 -25.20
N VAL A 645 -0.59 -27.66 -25.14
CA VAL A 645 -1.58 -26.76 -24.51
C VAL A 645 -1.34 -26.61 -23.00
N ALA A 646 -0.98 -27.69 -22.30
CA ALA A 646 -0.64 -27.64 -20.88
C ALA A 646 0.64 -26.81 -20.64
N ALA A 647 1.66 -26.98 -21.48
CA ALA A 647 2.88 -26.18 -21.43
C ALA A 647 2.57 -24.69 -21.63
N LEU A 648 1.80 -24.33 -22.67
CA LEU A 648 1.40 -22.95 -22.94
C LEU A 648 0.54 -22.33 -21.81
N ARG A 649 -0.32 -23.12 -21.17
CA ARG A 649 -1.09 -22.66 -19.99
C ARG A 649 -0.18 -22.43 -18.78
N SER A 650 0.75 -23.35 -18.52
CA SER A 650 1.74 -23.18 -17.45
C SER A 650 2.66 -21.99 -17.70
N GLU A 651 2.99 -21.67 -18.95
CA GLU A 651 3.75 -20.48 -19.33
C GLU A 651 2.96 -19.19 -19.15
N ARG A 652 1.64 -19.23 -19.41
CA ARG A 652 0.72 -18.10 -19.20
C ARG A 652 0.50 -17.78 -17.72
N ASP A 653 0.35 -18.81 -16.91
CA ASP A 653 -0.05 -18.68 -15.51
C ASP A 653 1.17 -18.63 -14.54
N ASN A 654 2.38 -18.91 -15.02
CA ASN A 654 3.62 -18.65 -14.28
C ASN A 654 3.92 -17.12 -14.26
N PRO A 655 4.37 -16.55 -13.12
CA PRO A 655 4.66 -15.12 -12.96
C PRO A 655 5.84 -14.60 -13.82
N THR A 656 6.50 -15.47 -14.59
CA THR A 656 7.52 -15.14 -15.59
C THR A 656 6.97 -14.81 -16.98
N GLY A 657 5.72 -15.16 -17.32
CA GLY A 657 5.10 -14.87 -18.63
C GLY A 657 5.07 -13.38 -19.03
N PRO A 658 4.80 -12.43 -18.11
CA PRO A 658 4.90 -11.00 -18.40
C PRO A 658 6.33 -10.54 -18.72
N SER A 659 7.36 -11.23 -18.20
CA SER A 659 8.76 -10.83 -18.35
C SER A 659 9.38 -11.18 -19.71
N LEU A 660 8.89 -12.24 -20.38
CA LEU A 660 9.31 -12.59 -21.74
C LEU A 660 8.67 -11.68 -22.80
N ASN A 661 7.39 -11.33 -22.63
CA ASN A 661 6.74 -10.32 -23.47
C ASN A 661 7.38 -8.95 -23.29
N LEU A 662 7.73 -8.56 -22.06
CA LEU A 662 8.49 -7.34 -21.80
C LEU A 662 9.82 -7.34 -22.57
N ARG A 663 10.59 -8.44 -22.51
CA ARG A 663 11.87 -8.56 -23.22
C ARG A 663 11.74 -8.56 -24.74
N ALA A 664 10.67 -9.15 -25.28
CA ALA A 664 10.36 -9.08 -26.71
C ALA A 664 9.97 -7.65 -27.12
N HIS A 665 9.23 -6.93 -26.28
CA HIS A 665 8.89 -5.52 -26.51
C HIS A 665 10.12 -4.60 -26.40
N GLU A 666 11.05 -4.86 -25.47
CA GLU A 666 12.33 -4.14 -25.37
C GLU A 666 13.21 -4.36 -26.62
N LEU A 667 13.26 -5.59 -27.15
CA LEU A 667 13.95 -5.87 -28.41
C LEU A 667 13.27 -5.22 -29.62
N MET A 668 11.93 -5.15 -29.63
CA MET A 668 11.19 -4.45 -30.68
C MET A 668 11.43 -2.94 -30.60
N GLU A 669 11.47 -2.37 -29.39
CA GLU A 669 11.74 -0.96 -29.15
C GLU A 669 13.15 -0.58 -29.63
N THR A 670 14.17 -1.34 -29.26
CA THR A 670 15.55 -1.10 -29.72
C THR A 670 15.69 -1.21 -31.24
N ARG A 671 14.99 -2.15 -31.89
CA ARG A 671 14.93 -2.23 -33.35
C ARG A 671 14.26 -1.00 -33.97
N LEU A 672 13.10 -0.60 -33.46
CA LEU A 672 12.37 0.57 -33.98
C LEU A 672 13.15 1.87 -33.76
N GLN A 673 13.89 2.00 -32.66
CA GLN A 673 14.81 3.11 -32.45
C GLN A 673 15.92 3.13 -33.51
N GLY A 674 16.51 1.97 -33.83
CA GLY A 674 17.49 1.86 -34.92
C GLY A 674 16.93 2.22 -36.30
N GLU A 675 15.71 1.79 -36.63
CA GLU A 675 15.02 2.15 -37.87
C GLU A 675 14.70 3.65 -37.93
N LEU A 676 14.31 4.24 -36.79
CA LEU A 676 14.03 5.68 -36.68
C LEU A 676 15.29 6.52 -36.86
N ASP A 677 16.43 6.08 -36.32
CA ASP A 677 17.72 6.74 -36.52
C ASP A 677 18.21 6.64 -37.98
N LEU A 678 18.01 5.49 -38.62
CA LEU A 678 18.25 5.32 -40.05
C LEU A 678 17.37 6.26 -40.89
N ALA A 679 16.09 6.37 -40.55
CA ALA A 679 15.17 7.29 -41.22
C ALA A 679 15.54 8.76 -40.97
N ARG A 680 16.02 9.11 -39.78
CA ARG A 680 16.55 10.45 -39.46
C ARG A 680 17.77 10.77 -40.31
N ARG A 681 18.78 9.89 -40.34
CA ARG A 681 19.97 10.04 -41.18
C ARG A 681 19.63 10.14 -42.66
N ARG A 682 18.67 9.35 -43.13
CA ARG A 682 18.19 9.42 -44.52
C ARG A 682 17.50 10.75 -44.83
N ASN A 683 16.66 11.24 -43.93
CA ASN A 683 16.01 12.55 -44.10
C ASN A 683 17.02 13.70 -44.02
N GLU A 684 18.00 13.61 -43.14
CA GLU A 684 19.07 14.58 -43.03
C GLU A 684 19.92 14.62 -44.30
N PHE A 685 20.30 13.45 -44.82
CA PHE A 685 20.95 13.32 -46.12
C PHE A 685 20.09 13.92 -47.25
N LEU A 686 18.80 13.59 -47.31
CA LEU A 686 17.90 14.13 -48.33
C LEU A 686 17.74 15.66 -48.20
N ARG A 687 17.68 16.21 -46.98
CA ARG A 687 17.64 17.65 -46.76
C ARG A 687 18.94 18.31 -47.20
N ALA A 688 20.09 17.75 -46.85
CA ALA A 688 21.40 18.23 -47.29
C ALA A 688 21.50 18.17 -48.82
N TYR A 689 21.06 17.07 -49.43
CA TYR A 689 21.01 16.89 -50.88
C TYR A 689 20.07 17.90 -51.56
N ILE A 690 18.87 18.11 -51.04
CA ILE A 690 17.92 19.11 -51.55
C ILE A 690 18.52 20.52 -51.42
N GLN A 691 19.15 20.86 -50.30
CA GLN A 691 19.82 22.15 -50.13
C GLN A 691 20.98 22.31 -51.12
N GLN A 692 21.80 21.29 -51.30
CA GLN A 692 22.87 21.28 -52.29
C GLN A 692 22.31 21.46 -53.70
N ARG A 693 21.30 20.69 -54.11
CA ARG A 693 20.65 20.83 -55.41
C ARG A 693 19.98 22.21 -55.58
N THR A 694 19.34 22.74 -54.56
CA THR A 694 18.72 24.07 -54.62
C THR A 694 19.77 25.17 -54.78
N ARG A 695 20.97 25.00 -54.18
CA ARG A 695 22.13 25.87 -54.37
C ARG A 695 22.72 25.74 -55.78
N GLU A 696 22.94 24.51 -56.25
CA GLU A 696 23.49 24.22 -57.58
C GLU A 696 22.58 24.73 -58.70
N TYR A 697 21.27 24.61 -58.54
CA TYR A 697 20.29 24.96 -59.59
C TYR A 697 19.71 26.37 -59.46
N LYS A 698 20.13 27.20 -58.48
CA LYS A 698 19.60 28.56 -58.22
C LYS A 698 18.07 28.62 -58.41
N LEU A 699 17.33 27.65 -57.85
CA LEU A 699 15.87 27.63 -57.89
C LEU A 699 15.35 28.75 -56.99
N LYS A 700 15.35 29.97 -57.53
CA LYS A 700 14.63 31.12 -56.97
C LYS A 700 13.16 30.72 -56.94
N LYS A 701 12.69 30.38 -55.74
CA LYS A 701 11.27 30.18 -55.44
C LYS A 701 10.56 31.52 -55.65
N LYS A 702 10.10 31.74 -56.88
CA LYS A 702 9.37 32.93 -57.30
C LYS A 702 7.91 32.71 -56.91
N THR A 703 7.49 33.41 -55.86
CA THR A 703 6.08 33.61 -55.52
C THR A 703 5.41 34.46 -56.61
N GLY A 704 4.31 33.97 -57.18
CA GLY A 704 3.25 34.79 -57.78
C GLY A 704 2.96 34.56 -59.28
N GLY A 705 1.74 34.06 -59.57
CA GLY A 705 0.88 34.67 -60.59
C GLY A 705 0.56 33.91 -61.89
N SER A 706 -0.66 33.35 -61.93
CA SER A 706 -1.64 33.42 -63.05
C SER A 706 -1.62 32.40 -64.20
N ARG A 707 -2.82 31.80 -64.44
CA ARG A 707 -3.53 31.40 -65.70
C ARG A 707 -2.72 30.62 -66.77
N ARG A 708 -3.24 29.60 -67.48
CA ARG A 708 -4.59 29.28 -67.99
C ARG A 708 -4.52 27.89 -68.69
N GLU A 709 -5.67 27.21 -68.80
CA GLU A 709 -6.14 26.31 -69.91
C GLU A 709 -5.25 25.08 -70.29
N SER A 710 -5.66 23.82 -69.99
CA SER A 710 -6.47 22.86 -70.81
C SER A 710 -5.79 22.47 -72.14
N PRO A 711 -5.73 21.18 -72.57
CA PRO A 711 -6.92 20.34 -72.81
C PRO A 711 -6.77 18.80 -72.65
N ASP A 712 -7.88 18.13 -72.95
CA ASP A 712 -8.20 16.70 -73.04
C ASP A 712 -7.24 15.80 -73.84
N THR A 713 -7.19 14.51 -73.48
CA THR A 713 -7.32 13.29 -74.33
C THR A 713 -6.75 12.09 -73.52
N ALA A 714 -7.43 10.97 -73.27
CA ALA A 714 -8.15 9.98 -74.09
C ALA A 714 -7.39 8.65 -74.11
N GLY A 715 -8.15 7.55 -73.97
CA GLY A 715 -7.76 6.18 -74.34
C GLY A 715 -6.83 5.48 -73.34
N GLY A 716 -7.06 4.25 -72.90
CA GLY A 716 -7.97 3.21 -73.39
C GLY A 716 -7.24 1.88 -73.41
N SER A 717 -7.95 0.80 -73.03
CA SER A 717 -7.69 -0.61 -73.41
C SER A 717 -6.41 -1.24 -72.79
N SER A 718 -6.26 -2.54 -72.55
CA SER A 718 -7.06 -3.75 -72.78
C SER A 718 -6.35 -4.94 -72.11
N SER A 719 -7.09 -6.04 -71.86
CA SER A 719 -6.69 -7.46 -71.90
C SER A 719 -5.51 -7.94 -71.03
N GLY A 720 -5.43 -9.15 -70.49
CA GLY A 720 -6.10 -10.43 -70.71
C GLY A 720 -5.19 -11.48 -70.07
N ALA A 721 -5.74 -12.37 -69.24
CA ALA A 721 -5.76 -13.82 -69.46
C ALA A 721 -4.43 -14.61 -69.28
N SER A 722 -4.61 -15.70 -68.52
CA SER A 722 -4.07 -17.07 -68.69
C SER A 722 -2.61 -17.44 -68.35
N SER A 723 -2.56 -18.45 -67.46
CA SER A 723 -1.89 -19.76 -67.61
C SER A 723 -0.38 -19.94 -67.37
N SER A 724 -0.12 -20.80 -66.38
CA SER A 724 0.67 -22.05 -66.44
C SER A 724 2.20 -22.05 -66.36
N ALA A 725 2.65 -23.07 -65.62
CA ALA A 725 3.84 -23.90 -65.80
C ALA A 725 5.20 -23.37 -65.29
N GLY A 726 5.95 -24.28 -64.67
CA GLY A 726 7.41 -24.15 -64.54
C GLY A 726 8.02 -24.71 -63.26
N THR A 727 8.12 -26.03 -63.17
CA THR A 727 9.19 -26.75 -62.44
C THR A 727 10.59 -26.23 -62.78
N PRO A 728 11.61 -26.57 -61.97
CA PRO A 728 12.83 -27.09 -62.58
C PRO A 728 13.22 -28.47 -62.05
N VAL A 729 13.66 -29.26 -63.03
CA VAL A 729 14.30 -30.58 -63.01
C VAL A 729 15.79 -30.45 -62.68
N SER A 730 16.40 -31.56 -62.25
CA SER A 730 17.78 -32.04 -62.58
C SER A 730 18.52 -32.48 -61.31
N THR A 731 19.19 -33.64 -61.17
CA THR A 731 19.48 -34.82 -62.01
C THR A 731 20.11 -35.89 -61.11
N THR A 732 19.84 -37.15 -61.43
CA THR A 732 20.42 -38.46 -61.01
C THR A 732 21.95 -38.58 -61.29
N PRO A 733 22.70 -39.71 -61.04
CA PRO A 733 22.24 -41.10 -60.80
C PRO A 733 23.08 -42.05 -59.89
N ALA A 734 22.52 -43.25 -59.72
CA ALA A 734 23.13 -44.60 -59.68
C ALA A 734 23.81 -45.12 -58.39
N GLY A 735 23.42 -46.34 -58.00
CA GLY A 735 24.17 -47.22 -57.09
C GLY A 735 23.30 -48.19 -56.31
N SER A 736 22.99 -49.34 -56.91
CA SER A 736 22.46 -50.53 -56.25
C SER A 736 23.43 -51.09 -55.21
N GLU A 737 22.93 -51.65 -54.10
CA GLU A 737 23.23 -53.03 -53.68
C GLU A 737 22.51 -53.45 -52.39
N ASP A 738 22.13 -54.73 -52.39
CA ASP A 738 21.57 -55.52 -51.32
C ASP A 738 22.41 -55.52 -50.03
N GLY A 739 21.74 -55.73 -48.88
CA GLY A 739 22.47 -55.96 -47.64
C GLY A 739 21.61 -56.07 -46.38
N THR A 740 20.87 -57.17 -46.25
CA THR A 740 20.41 -57.69 -44.96
C THR A 740 21.54 -57.70 -43.92
N ARG A 741 21.31 -57.14 -42.71
CA ARG A 741 21.91 -57.64 -41.45
C ARG A 741 21.32 -56.99 -40.18
N HIS A 742 20.68 -57.87 -39.40
CA HIS A 742 20.75 -58.04 -37.95
C HIS A 742 20.65 -56.86 -36.98
N ARG A 743 19.61 -56.97 -36.13
CA ARG A 743 19.57 -56.57 -34.72
C ARG A 743 20.93 -56.80 -34.03
N SER A 744 21.43 -55.76 -33.37
CA SER A 744 22.40 -55.90 -32.29
C SER A 744 21.94 -55.05 -31.10
N THR A 745 21.62 -55.74 -30.01
CA THR A 745 21.50 -55.22 -28.66
C THR A 745 22.89 -54.88 -28.12
N ARG A 746 23.11 -53.63 -27.69
CA ARG A 746 24.21 -53.32 -26.77
C ARG A 746 23.73 -52.47 -25.60
N SER A 747 23.81 -53.12 -24.46
CA SER A 747 23.97 -52.64 -23.10
C SER A 747 24.78 -51.35 -22.98
N ALA A 748 24.21 -50.37 -22.27
CA ALA A 748 24.95 -49.31 -21.59
C ALA A 748 24.93 -49.62 -20.08
N ALA A 749 26.12 -49.83 -19.51
CA ALA A 749 26.36 -49.86 -18.08
C ALA A 749 26.51 -48.42 -17.55
N PRO A 750 26.21 -48.15 -16.26
CA PRO A 750 26.39 -46.85 -15.65
C PRO A 750 27.85 -46.62 -15.20
N SER A 751 28.34 -45.41 -15.43
CA SER A 751 29.60 -44.90 -14.90
C SER A 751 29.46 -44.52 -13.42
N TYR A 752 30.37 -45.01 -12.59
CA TYR A 752 30.65 -44.48 -11.26
C TYR A 752 31.31 -43.10 -11.37
N THR A 753 30.75 -42.11 -10.67
CA THR A 753 31.46 -41.06 -9.91
C THR A 753 30.55 -40.59 -8.80
#